data_AF-A0A975A8Z6-F1
#
_entry.id   AF-A0A975A8Z6-F1
#
_cell.length_a   1.000
_cell.length_b   1.000
_cell.length_c   1.000
_cell.angle_alpha   90.00
_cell.angle_beta   90.00
_cell.angle_gamma   90.00
#
_symmetry.space_group_name_H-M   'P 1'
#
loop_
_entity.id
_entity.type
_entity.pdbx_description
1 polymer ?
#
loop_
_entity_poly.entity_id
_entity_poly.type
_entity_poly.pdbx_seq_one_letter_code
_entity_poly.pdbx_strand_id
1 'polypeptide(L)'
;MSKLFLVFMSLVLPLVVIGGAKVNIFIDNGAGGRVTVMLHDALSNDQEHSKMVLPMQTVKFGIISTSGTMYAEKRLQVLDTESGIIGEIVLCVNDELTQKKYNVKSVNGGIFVDTLSKEWQSQHGIPGIVLRITGSKGETALKNEGMNSVTDYGAIGDDFTDNSDIFNDLEADPTKDRYYLPDGVYQVPRPVCELKKTYWGPGILKLKDEVDSQMRERRNILDSTRANTVTVFPKVDNASNVLLPDGTWLDVSKSKTSGIQEAVNYAFGDGTKGSGFYDLHIVGGEARGDFGTNSFEQNGGSVVYDLNDTLVIPPVQGHSFSMGACTLNCHPPSGPAILFDSTMMFRADWRGSQIVNQGPGSALKFLPRKHLPLDDWMITNVDSSFYITTVFQTGNSGSAPVIDFDISKGSITNCRFIFDEINNGDDATSDSQGVAVSNPPEAGCFRFHSNKITCYHVHNWGRYGLAIYDVESGESKNNLSNNHWDLRLQSGHRIDGSAAVYTEGGYDYFNIGVEDETCDFFISLAENAKHNLFNASYVTGNAAGESSINNKSKYMGTNKLVRTATPSHKHLKPDDSPFIHQNTTLTDQLVMVRGGVMQENVCMSLDGVNYCDTGAQCGQFYLPPGYFLKIRYAEVPAMSYYQL
;
A
#
# COMPACT_ATOMS: atom_id res chain seq x y z
N MET A 1 -17.28 -60.59 48.14
CA MET A 1 -16.82 -59.91 46.91
C MET A 1 -17.31 -60.71 45.71
N SER A 2 -17.96 -60.16 44.70
CA SER A 2 -18.65 -58.87 44.57
C SER A 2 -19.69 -59.02 43.45
N LYS A 3 -20.86 -58.40 43.63
CA LYS A 3 -21.94 -58.23 42.65
C LYS A 3 -21.54 -57.30 41.48
N LEU A 4 -20.25 -57.26 41.13
CA LEU A 4 -19.64 -56.31 40.19
C LEU A 4 -19.50 -56.88 38.78
N PHE A 5 -19.79 -58.17 38.57
CA PHE A 5 -19.57 -58.81 37.26
C PHE A 5 -20.83 -58.91 36.39
N LEU A 6 -22.03 -58.60 36.91
CA LEU A 6 -23.28 -58.63 36.13
C LEU A 6 -23.76 -57.24 35.66
N VAL A 7 -23.06 -56.16 36.02
CA VAL A 7 -23.44 -54.77 35.66
C VAL A 7 -22.58 -54.23 34.49
N PHE A 8 -21.52 -54.94 34.09
CA PHE A 8 -20.62 -54.48 33.02
C PHE A 8 -20.94 -54.99 31.60
N MET A 9 -21.97 -55.84 31.44
CA MET A 9 -22.46 -56.30 30.12
C MET A 9 -23.77 -55.64 29.69
N SER A 10 -24.31 -54.72 30.49
CA SER A 10 -25.53 -53.94 30.20
C SER A 10 -25.26 -52.45 29.97
N LEU A 11 -23.99 -52.03 29.86
CA LEU A 11 -23.59 -50.68 29.50
C LEU A 11 -22.83 -50.71 28.16
N VAL A 12 -23.43 -50.04 27.16
CA VAL A 12 -22.93 -49.79 25.80
C VAL A 12 -23.13 -50.94 24.80
N LEU A 13 -24.38 -51.42 24.64
CA LEU A 13 -24.87 -51.57 23.27
C LEU A 13 -25.19 -50.15 22.80
N PRO A 14 -24.45 -49.57 21.83
CA PRO A 14 -24.92 -48.34 21.22
C PRO A 14 -26.31 -48.65 20.69
N LEU A 15 -27.32 -47.96 21.24
CA LEU A 15 -28.63 -47.91 20.64
C LEU A 15 -28.38 -47.23 19.28
N VAL A 16 -28.08 -48.02 18.24
CA VAL A 16 -27.97 -47.52 16.88
C VAL A 16 -29.40 -47.16 16.51
N VAL A 17 -29.77 -45.92 16.81
CA VAL A 17 -30.96 -45.29 16.28
C VAL A 17 -30.70 -45.19 14.78
N ILE A 18 -31.17 -46.17 14.01
CA ILE A 18 -31.15 -46.14 12.54
C ILE A 18 -32.18 -45.07 12.14
N GLY A 19 -31.77 -43.81 12.24
CA GLY A 19 -32.53 -42.69 11.72
C GLY A 19 -32.44 -42.71 10.21
N GLY A 20 -33.59 -42.93 9.55
CA GLY A 20 -33.71 -42.89 8.10
C GLY A 20 -33.07 -41.64 7.49
N ALA A 21 -32.48 -41.76 6.31
CA ALA A 21 -32.00 -40.60 5.54
C ALA A 21 -33.12 -39.58 5.37
N LYS A 22 -32.83 -38.31 5.66
CA LYS A 22 -33.78 -37.20 5.47
C LYS A 22 -33.26 -36.27 4.39
N VAL A 23 -34.15 -35.75 3.57
CA VAL A 23 -33.87 -34.68 2.60
C VAL A 23 -34.95 -33.62 2.74
N ASN A 24 -34.56 -32.35 2.77
CA ASN A 24 -35.48 -31.22 2.71
C ASN A 24 -35.63 -30.81 1.25
N ILE A 25 -36.86 -30.78 0.75
CA ILE A 25 -37.18 -30.22 -0.56
C ILE A 25 -37.82 -28.84 -0.36
N PHE A 26 -37.21 -27.81 -0.92
CA PHE A 26 -37.74 -26.45 -0.95
C PHE A 26 -38.32 -26.21 -2.34
N ILE A 27 -39.59 -25.85 -2.40
CA ILE A 27 -40.30 -25.64 -3.67
C ILE A 27 -40.61 -24.17 -3.80
N ASP A 28 -39.96 -23.52 -4.76
CA ASP A 28 -40.13 -22.14 -5.15
C ASP A 28 -41.12 -22.06 -6.32
N ASN A 29 -42.32 -21.53 -6.07
CA ASN A 29 -43.32 -21.38 -7.12
C ASN A 29 -43.07 -20.10 -7.92
N GLY A 30 -42.25 -20.21 -8.96
CA GLY A 30 -42.04 -19.14 -9.95
C GLY A 30 -43.15 -19.06 -11.01
N ALA A 31 -44.14 -19.98 -11.01
CA ALA A 31 -45.26 -19.90 -11.92
C ALA A 31 -46.19 -18.74 -11.51
N GLY A 32 -46.79 -18.08 -12.50
CA GLY A 32 -47.76 -17.00 -12.25
C GLY A 32 -49.06 -17.47 -11.59
N GLY A 33 -49.31 -18.78 -11.54
CA GLY A 33 -50.50 -19.41 -10.97
C GLY A 33 -50.24 -20.14 -9.65
N ARG A 34 -51.33 -20.52 -8.96
CA ARG A 34 -51.26 -21.40 -7.79
C ARG A 34 -50.97 -22.81 -8.25
N VAL A 35 -50.07 -23.50 -7.54
CA VAL A 35 -49.73 -24.90 -7.84
C VAL A 35 -49.98 -25.78 -6.63
N THR A 36 -50.39 -27.02 -6.87
CA THR A 36 -50.49 -28.06 -5.85
C THR A 36 -49.38 -29.06 -6.05
N VAL A 37 -48.55 -29.23 -5.03
CA VAL A 37 -47.46 -30.21 -5.06
C VAL A 37 -47.92 -31.44 -4.28
N MET A 38 -47.88 -32.59 -4.94
CA MET A 38 -48.21 -33.90 -4.36
C MET A 38 -46.96 -34.76 -4.26
N LEU A 39 -46.73 -35.34 -3.09
CA LEU A 39 -45.66 -36.30 -2.83
C LEU A 39 -46.29 -37.69 -2.72
N HIS A 40 -45.82 -38.60 -3.56
CA HIS A 40 -46.22 -40.00 -3.61
C HIS A 40 -45.04 -40.90 -3.25
N ASP A 41 -45.34 -42.05 -2.65
CA ASP A 41 -44.42 -43.18 -2.71
C ASP A 41 -44.42 -43.73 -4.14
N ALA A 42 -43.26 -43.79 -4.78
CA ALA A 42 -43.18 -44.16 -6.19
C ALA A 42 -43.57 -45.62 -6.47
N LEU A 43 -43.50 -46.49 -5.45
CA LEU A 43 -43.82 -47.91 -5.58
C LEU A 43 -45.30 -48.22 -5.31
N SER A 44 -45.95 -47.51 -4.40
CA SER A 44 -47.38 -47.74 -4.08
C SER A 44 -48.34 -46.76 -4.75
N ASN A 45 -47.84 -45.65 -5.31
CA ASN A 45 -48.64 -44.49 -5.76
C ASN A 45 -49.51 -43.86 -4.67
N ASP A 46 -49.41 -44.30 -3.41
CA ASP A 46 -50.15 -43.70 -2.31
C ASP A 46 -49.65 -42.27 -2.09
N GLN A 47 -50.60 -41.34 -2.00
CA GLN A 47 -50.32 -39.94 -1.72
C GLN A 47 -49.95 -39.80 -0.24
N GLU A 48 -48.70 -39.44 0.04
CA GLU A 48 -48.23 -39.23 1.41
C GLU A 48 -48.55 -37.81 1.90
N HIS A 49 -48.33 -36.82 1.04
CA HIS A 49 -48.50 -35.40 1.40
C HIS A 49 -48.90 -34.56 0.19
N SER A 50 -49.74 -33.55 0.39
CA SER A 50 -49.99 -32.50 -0.60
C SER A 50 -49.99 -31.12 0.02
N LYS A 51 -49.46 -30.13 -0.70
CA LYS A 51 -49.50 -28.73 -0.27
C LYS A 51 -49.71 -27.79 -1.44
N MET A 52 -50.61 -26.83 -1.25
CA MET A 52 -50.79 -25.71 -2.18
C MET A 52 -49.67 -24.68 -1.96
N VAL A 53 -49.07 -24.19 -3.04
CA VAL A 53 -48.03 -23.16 -3.04
C VAL A 53 -48.54 -21.97 -3.86
N LEU A 54 -48.65 -20.81 -3.22
CA LEU A 54 -49.07 -19.59 -3.93
C LEU A 54 -47.93 -19.06 -4.82
N PRO A 55 -48.21 -18.21 -5.82
CA PRO A 55 -47.16 -17.57 -6.61
C PRO A 55 -46.11 -16.88 -5.73
N MET A 56 -44.84 -17.01 -6.13
CA MET A 56 -43.67 -16.42 -5.44
C MET A 56 -43.49 -16.88 -3.99
N GLN A 57 -44.05 -18.03 -3.61
CA GLN A 57 -43.84 -18.63 -2.30
C GLN A 57 -42.88 -19.81 -2.36
N THR A 58 -42.07 -19.93 -1.32
CA THR A 58 -41.24 -21.11 -1.07
C THR A 58 -41.84 -21.98 0.02
N VAL A 59 -41.97 -23.28 -0.25
CA VAL A 59 -42.53 -24.25 0.70
C VAL A 59 -41.57 -25.41 0.92
N LYS A 60 -41.39 -25.81 2.18
CA LYS A 60 -40.54 -26.93 2.58
C LYS A 60 -41.33 -28.24 2.74
N PHE A 61 -40.82 -29.32 2.15
CA PHE A 61 -41.22 -30.71 2.38
C PHE A 61 -40.04 -31.48 2.99
N GLY A 62 -40.30 -32.29 4.02
CA GLY A 62 -39.31 -33.21 4.56
C GLY A 62 -39.59 -34.62 4.05
N ILE A 63 -38.65 -35.20 3.30
CA ILE A 63 -38.71 -36.60 2.90
C ILE A 63 -37.86 -37.41 3.87
N ILE A 64 -38.37 -38.54 4.34
CA ILE A 64 -37.67 -39.48 5.20
C ILE A 64 -37.67 -40.84 4.49
N SER A 65 -36.49 -41.44 4.32
CA SER A 65 -36.37 -42.85 3.93
C SER A 65 -36.94 -43.73 5.05
N THR A 66 -37.88 -44.60 4.74
CA THR A 66 -38.52 -45.47 5.74
C THR A 66 -37.51 -46.50 6.24
N SER A 67 -37.41 -46.61 7.56
CA SER A 67 -36.47 -47.51 8.25
C SER A 67 -36.78 -48.98 7.90
N GLY A 68 -36.06 -49.54 6.94
CA GLY A 68 -36.19 -50.96 6.58
C GLY A 68 -35.73 -51.30 5.16
N THR A 69 -35.74 -50.33 4.25
CA THR A 69 -35.16 -50.49 2.91
C THR A 69 -34.04 -49.48 2.75
N MET A 70 -32.87 -49.92 2.26
CA MET A 70 -31.75 -49.00 1.97
C MET A 70 -32.13 -47.97 0.89
N TYR A 71 -33.33 -48.04 0.32
CA TYR A 71 -33.72 -47.34 -0.89
C TYR A 71 -35.18 -46.88 -0.81
N ALA A 72 -35.43 -45.58 -0.87
CA ALA A 72 -36.75 -45.00 -1.01
C ALA A 72 -36.85 -44.20 -2.32
N GLU A 73 -37.85 -44.50 -3.15
CA GLU A 73 -38.15 -43.71 -4.34
C GLU A 73 -39.42 -42.92 -4.11
N LYS A 74 -39.32 -41.59 -4.24
CA LYS A 74 -40.43 -40.67 -4.05
C LYS A 74 -40.70 -39.93 -5.34
N ARG A 75 -41.98 -39.80 -5.67
CA ARG A 75 -42.45 -39.07 -6.84
C ARG A 75 -43.12 -37.79 -6.38
N LEU A 76 -42.67 -36.68 -6.94
CA LEU A 76 -43.22 -35.36 -6.67
C LEU A 76 -43.90 -34.86 -7.95
N GLN A 77 -45.21 -34.69 -7.90
CA GLN A 77 -46.01 -34.15 -8.99
C GLN A 77 -46.43 -32.72 -8.68
N VAL A 78 -46.31 -31.84 -9.66
CA VAL A 78 -46.79 -30.47 -9.58
C VAL A 78 -48.00 -30.33 -10.48
N LEU A 79 -49.11 -29.90 -9.89
CA LEU A 79 -50.37 -29.70 -10.58
C LEU A 79 -50.71 -28.22 -10.61
N ASP A 80 -51.03 -27.74 -11.79
CA ASP A 80 -51.74 -26.47 -11.93
C ASP A 80 -53.23 -26.71 -11.75
N THR A 81 -53.91 -25.77 -11.07
CA THR A 81 -55.34 -25.84 -10.79
C THR A 81 -56.20 -25.96 -12.05
N GLU A 82 -55.69 -25.50 -13.20
CA GLU A 82 -56.43 -25.49 -14.47
C GLU A 82 -55.91 -26.54 -15.47
N SER A 83 -54.59 -26.78 -15.51
CA SER A 83 -53.94 -27.54 -16.60
C SER A 83 -53.61 -29.01 -16.26
N GLY A 84 -53.84 -29.48 -15.04
CA GLY A 84 -53.45 -30.83 -14.61
C GLY A 84 -51.96 -30.91 -14.22
N ILE A 85 -51.29 -32.04 -14.46
CA ILE A 85 -49.88 -32.23 -14.10
C ILE A 85 -48.99 -31.40 -15.04
N ILE A 86 -48.23 -30.47 -14.47
CA ILE A 86 -47.35 -29.53 -15.19
C ILE A 86 -45.87 -29.85 -15.03
N GLY A 87 -45.55 -30.74 -14.10
CA GLY A 87 -44.23 -31.31 -13.98
C GLY A 87 -44.18 -32.46 -12.99
N GLU A 88 -43.15 -33.30 -13.14
CA GLU A 88 -42.92 -34.47 -12.30
C GLU A 88 -41.42 -34.63 -12.02
N ILE A 89 -41.09 -34.98 -10.78
CA ILE A 89 -39.73 -35.38 -10.37
C ILE A 89 -39.79 -36.74 -9.70
N VAL A 90 -38.84 -37.61 -10.05
CA VAL A 90 -38.60 -38.86 -9.34
C VAL A 90 -37.27 -38.76 -8.58
N LEU A 91 -37.34 -38.78 -7.25
CA LEU A 91 -36.20 -38.73 -6.34
C LEU A 91 -35.93 -40.10 -5.73
N CYS A 92 -34.71 -40.58 -5.85
CA CYS A 92 -34.21 -41.72 -5.10
C CYS A 92 -33.43 -41.21 -3.89
N VAL A 93 -33.73 -41.72 -2.69
CA VAL A 93 -32.95 -41.51 -1.47
C VAL A 93 -32.42 -42.85 -1.01
N ASN A 94 -31.09 -42.98 -0.99
CA ASN A 94 -30.37 -44.16 -0.53
C ASN A 94 -29.80 -43.89 0.88
N ASP A 95 -30.04 -44.82 1.80
CA ASP A 95 -29.62 -44.77 3.19
C ASP A 95 -28.66 -45.92 3.49
N GLU A 96 -27.44 -45.83 2.97
CA GLU A 96 -26.39 -46.80 3.27
C GLU A 96 -25.75 -46.48 4.62
N LEU A 97 -25.27 -47.53 5.32
CA LEU A 97 -24.69 -47.42 6.66
C LEU A 97 -23.57 -46.38 6.78
N THR A 98 -22.80 -46.19 5.71
CA THR A 98 -21.63 -45.30 5.67
C THR A 98 -21.87 -44.02 4.88
N GLN A 99 -22.92 -43.96 4.05
CA GLN A 99 -23.11 -42.87 3.10
C GLN A 99 -24.59 -42.72 2.73
N LYS A 100 -25.12 -41.50 2.91
CA LYS A 100 -26.47 -41.16 2.48
C LYS A 100 -26.37 -40.44 1.14
N LYS A 101 -27.25 -40.78 0.20
CA LYS A 101 -27.25 -40.19 -1.14
C LYS A 101 -28.67 -39.91 -1.59
N TYR A 102 -28.86 -38.84 -2.34
CA TYR A 102 -30.04 -38.71 -3.17
C TYR A 102 -29.64 -38.54 -4.63
N ASN A 103 -30.51 -38.99 -5.53
CA ASN A 103 -30.37 -38.82 -6.96
C ASN A 103 -31.74 -38.53 -7.60
N VAL A 104 -31.80 -37.51 -8.44
CA VAL A 104 -32.96 -37.16 -9.24
C VAL A 104 -32.92 -38.00 -10.53
N LYS A 105 -33.83 -38.97 -10.64
CA LYS A 105 -33.88 -39.90 -11.77
C LYS A 105 -34.47 -39.28 -13.03
N SER A 106 -35.48 -38.44 -12.86
CA SER A 106 -36.14 -37.76 -13.96
C SER A 106 -36.72 -36.44 -13.48
N VAL A 107 -36.73 -35.47 -14.40
CA VAL A 107 -37.40 -34.17 -14.26
C VAL A 107 -38.17 -33.97 -15.56
N ASN A 108 -39.48 -33.81 -15.46
CA ASN A 108 -40.36 -33.57 -16.60
C ASN A 108 -41.16 -32.28 -16.37
N GLY A 109 -41.47 -31.59 -17.46
CA GLY A 109 -42.30 -30.38 -17.46
C GLY A 109 -41.59 -29.13 -16.91
N GLY A 110 -42.36 -28.18 -16.40
CA GLY A 110 -41.88 -26.87 -15.95
C GLY A 110 -41.26 -26.90 -14.55
N ILE A 111 -40.29 -27.78 -14.29
CA ILE A 111 -39.57 -27.85 -13.03
C ILE A 111 -38.06 -27.80 -13.27
N PHE A 112 -37.39 -26.90 -12.56
CA PHE A 112 -35.93 -26.80 -12.47
C PHE A 112 -35.45 -27.34 -11.11
N VAL A 113 -34.31 -28.03 -11.10
CA VAL A 113 -33.70 -28.59 -9.89
C VAL A 113 -32.29 -28.05 -9.73
N ASP A 114 -31.96 -27.50 -8.57
CA ASP A 114 -30.66 -26.89 -8.29
C ASP A 114 -29.51 -27.92 -8.23
N THR A 115 -29.78 -29.11 -7.71
CA THR A 115 -28.79 -30.17 -7.50
C THR A 115 -29.38 -31.53 -7.88
N LEU A 116 -28.83 -32.18 -8.91
CA LEU A 116 -29.33 -33.47 -9.40
C LEU A 116 -28.95 -34.66 -8.50
N SER A 117 -27.83 -34.58 -7.76
CA SER A 117 -27.45 -35.60 -6.80
C SER A 117 -26.55 -35.02 -5.71
N LYS A 118 -26.62 -35.60 -4.51
CA LYS A 118 -25.74 -35.21 -3.40
C LYS A 118 -25.51 -36.38 -2.46
N GLU A 119 -24.28 -36.49 -2.00
CA GLU A 119 -23.85 -37.44 -0.97
C GLU A 119 -23.58 -36.67 0.33
N TRP A 120 -23.97 -37.24 1.47
CA TRP A 120 -23.71 -36.65 2.78
C TRP A 120 -23.58 -37.70 3.87
N GLN A 121 -22.97 -37.31 4.98
CA GLN A 121 -22.92 -38.11 6.21
C GLN A 121 -23.94 -37.58 7.22
N SER A 122 -24.45 -38.46 8.08
CA SER A 122 -25.48 -38.14 9.09
C SER A 122 -25.11 -36.96 10.01
N GLN A 123 -23.81 -36.72 10.22
CA GLN A 123 -23.29 -35.63 11.05
C GLN A 123 -23.35 -34.23 10.40
N HIS A 124 -23.58 -34.12 9.08
CA HIS A 124 -23.52 -32.85 8.34
C HIS A 124 -24.89 -32.20 8.08
N GLY A 125 -25.90 -32.53 8.89
CA GLY A 125 -27.24 -31.99 8.76
C GLY A 125 -28.07 -32.64 7.64
N ILE A 126 -29.28 -32.13 7.43
CA ILE A 126 -30.23 -32.63 6.43
C ILE A 126 -30.04 -31.81 5.14
N PRO A 127 -29.61 -32.41 4.02
CA PRO A 127 -29.42 -31.66 2.78
C PRO A 127 -30.73 -31.04 2.28
N GLY A 128 -30.60 -29.90 1.62
CA GLY A 128 -31.66 -29.25 0.86
C GLY A 128 -31.57 -29.58 -0.63
N ILE A 129 -32.73 -29.67 -1.29
CA ILE A 129 -32.91 -29.58 -2.74
C ILE A 129 -33.86 -28.42 -2.99
N VAL A 130 -33.52 -27.51 -3.90
CA VAL A 130 -34.42 -26.43 -4.32
C VAL A 130 -35.02 -26.78 -5.69
N LEU A 131 -36.35 -26.82 -5.73
CA LEU A 131 -37.14 -27.03 -6.94
C LEU A 131 -37.80 -25.72 -7.31
N ARG A 132 -37.59 -25.22 -8.53
CA ARG A 132 -38.28 -24.03 -9.04
C ARG A 132 -39.30 -24.42 -10.10
N ILE A 133 -40.55 -24.04 -9.90
CA ILE A 133 -41.64 -24.30 -10.83
C ILE A 133 -41.77 -23.12 -11.80
N THR A 134 -41.78 -23.38 -13.11
CA THR A 134 -41.74 -22.34 -14.16
C THR A 134 -43.01 -22.24 -15.01
N GLY A 135 -44.02 -23.11 -14.81
CA GLY A 135 -45.33 -23.04 -15.49
C GLY A 135 -45.56 -24.09 -16.59
N SER A 136 -46.80 -24.17 -17.11
CA SER A 136 -47.36 -25.31 -17.87
C SER A 136 -47.31 -25.21 -19.40
N LYS A 137 -46.71 -24.16 -19.96
CA LYS A 137 -46.48 -24.06 -21.40
C LYS A 137 -44.98 -23.89 -21.60
N GLY A 138 -44.45 -24.48 -22.68
CA GLY A 138 -43.03 -24.53 -22.98
C GLY A 138 -42.42 -23.17 -23.29
N GLU A 139 -42.50 -22.25 -22.34
CA GLU A 139 -41.53 -21.19 -22.18
C GLU A 139 -40.26 -21.88 -21.69
N THR A 140 -39.46 -22.30 -22.67
CA THR A 140 -38.03 -22.59 -22.52
C THR A 140 -37.46 -21.62 -21.49
N ALA A 141 -36.93 -22.21 -20.42
CA ALA A 141 -36.43 -21.49 -19.26
C ALA A 141 -35.58 -20.30 -19.71
N LEU A 142 -35.97 -19.10 -19.29
CA LEU A 142 -35.08 -17.94 -19.30
C LEU A 142 -33.83 -18.30 -18.50
N LYS A 143 -32.75 -18.69 -19.18
CA LYS A 143 -31.44 -18.92 -18.57
C LYS A 143 -30.86 -17.57 -18.18
N ASN A 144 -31.19 -17.10 -16.98
CA ASN A 144 -30.65 -15.90 -16.36
C ASN A 144 -29.33 -16.22 -15.63
N GLU A 145 -28.38 -16.82 -16.34
CA GLU A 145 -27.01 -16.95 -15.85
C GLU A 145 -26.17 -15.87 -16.51
N GLY A 146 -25.23 -15.27 -15.78
CA GLY A 146 -24.33 -14.22 -16.27
C GLY A 146 -23.40 -14.70 -17.39
N MET A 147 -23.97 -14.92 -18.57
CA MET A 147 -23.26 -15.29 -19.79
C MET A 147 -22.59 -14.03 -20.34
N ASN A 148 -21.26 -13.94 -20.20
CA ASN A 148 -20.47 -12.84 -20.76
C ASN A 148 -20.17 -13.04 -22.26
N SER A 149 -20.35 -14.26 -22.77
CA SER A 149 -20.29 -14.58 -24.19
C SER A 149 -21.05 -15.88 -24.45
N VAL A 150 -21.54 -16.06 -25.68
CA VAL A 150 -21.94 -17.39 -26.16
C VAL A 150 -21.03 -17.78 -27.31
N THR A 151 -20.37 -18.94 -27.16
CA THR A 151 -19.28 -19.39 -28.02
C THR A 151 -19.58 -20.66 -28.79
N ASP A 152 -20.84 -21.10 -28.88
CA ASP A 152 -21.17 -22.29 -29.65
C ASP A 152 -22.61 -22.24 -30.20
N TYR A 153 -22.77 -21.71 -31.41
CA TYR A 153 -23.95 -21.96 -32.24
C TYR A 153 -23.49 -22.54 -33.57
N GLY A 154 -24.17 -23.59 -34.01
CA GLY A 154 -23.85 -24.34 -35.23
C GLY A 154 -23.54 -23.46 -36.44
N ALA A 155 -22.67 -23.97 -37.31
CA ALA A 155 -22.11 -23.25 -38.44
C ALA A 155 -23.20 -22.67 -39.34
N ILE A 156 -22.97 -21.46 -39.86
CA ILE A 156 -23.80 -20.87 -40.92
C ILE A 156 -23.33 -21.45 -42.26
N GLY A 157 -24.19 -22.20 -42.95
CA GLY A 157 -24.00 -22.71 -44.31
C GLY A 157 -24.41 -24.17 -44.54
N ASP A 158 -25.10 -24.83 -43.61
CA ASP A 158 -25.57 -26.22 -43.81
C ASP A 158 -27.07 -26.36 -44.12
N ASP A 159 -27.81 -25.25 -44.29
CA ASP A 159 -29.25 -25.13 -44.60
C ASP A 159 -30.20 -25.83 -43.60
N PHE A 160 -29.69 -26.67 -42.68
CA PHE A 160 -30.48 -27.49 -41.74
C PHE A 160 -30.38 -27.00 -40.29
N THR A 161 -29.27 -26.36 -39.91
CA THR A 161 -29.03 -25.78 -38.56
C THR A 161 -28.73 -24.28 -38.60
N ASP A 162 -28.79 -23.69 -39.79
CA ASP A 162 -28.50 -22.28 -40.05
C ASP A 162 -29.46 -21.34 -39.32
N ASN A 163 -28.94 -20.67 -38.29
CA ASN A 163 -29.64 -19.61 -37.54
C ASN A 163 -29.43 -18.22 -38.17
N SER A 164 -29.44 -18.13 -39.51
CA SER A 164 -29.21 -16.88 -40.24
C SER A 164 -30.18 -15.77 -39.84
N ASP A 165 -31.42 -16.15 -39.50
CA ASP A 165 -32.48 -15.21 -39.12
C ASP A 165 -32.15 -14.47 -37.83
N ILE A 166 -31.48 -15.10 -36.86
CA ILE A 166 -31.09 -14.46 -35.59
C ILE A 166 -29.98 -13.45 -35.81
N PHE A 167 -29.00 -13.77 -36.66
CA PHE A 167 -27.95 -12.82 -37.02
C PHE A 167 -28.50 -11.63 -37.82
N ASN A 168 -29.43 -11.89 -38.76
CA ASN A 168 -30.10 -10.83 -39.52
C ASN A 168 -30.96 -9.95 -38.61
N ASP A 169 -31.66 -10.55 -37.63
CA ASP A 169 -32.46 -9.84 -36.64
C ASP A 169 -31.61 -8.98 -35.68
N LEU A 170 -30.44 -9.48 -35.28
CA LEU A 170 -29.46 -8.78 -34.45
C LEU A 170 -28.76 -7.64 -35.21
N GLU A 171 -28.47 -7.84 -36.50
CA GLU A 171 -27.95 -6.78 -37.37
C GLU A 171 -29.01 -5.69 -37.61
N ALA A 172 -30.29 -6.06 -37.69
CA ALA A 172 -31.40 -5.12 -37.86
C ALA A 172 -31.72 -4.34 -36.59
N ASP A 173 -31.58 -4.94 -35.40
CA ASP A 173 -31.81 -4.28 -34.11
C ASP A 173 -30.91 -4.86 -32.99
N PRO A 174 -29.73 -4.25 -32.76
CA PRO A 174 -28.79 -4.69 -31.71
C PRO A 174 -29.27 -4.36 -30.28
N THR A 175 -30.41 -3.67 -30.13
CA THR A 175 -30.96 -3.25 -28.83
C THR A 175 -32.01 -4.21 -28.26
N LYS A 176 -32.47 -5.20 -29.04
CA LYS A 176 -33.33 -6.28 -28.56
C LYS A 176 -32.71 -6.94 -27.34
N ASP A 177 -33.49 -7.15 -26.27
CA ASP A 177 -33.03 -7.77 -25.03
C ASP A 177 -33.34 -9.28 -24.98
N ARG A 178 -33.96 -9.82 -26.03
CA ARG A 178 -34.38 -11.23 -26.13
C ARG A 178 -34.03 -11.80 -27.49
N TYR A 179 -33.40 -12.97 -27.49
CA TYR A 179 -33.10 -13.74 -28.70
C TYR A 179 -33.62 -15.16 -28.57
N TYR A 180 -34.17 -15.66 -29.67
CA TYR A 180 -34.64 -17.02 -29.78
C TYR A 180 -33.53 -17.87 -30.38
N LEU A 181 -33.15 -18.95 -29.71
CA LEU A 181 -32.21 -19.93 -30.22
C LEU A 181 -32.89 -21.31 -30.14
N PRO A 182 -32.44 -22.31 -30.92
CA PRO A 182 -33.05 -23.64 -30.90
C PRO A 182 -33.12 -24.26 -29.50
N ASP A 183 -32.16 -23.93 -28.64
CA ASP A 183 -32.07 -24.43 -27.26
C ASP A 183 -32.86 -23.58 -26.23
N GLY A 184 -33.50 -22.49 -26.66
CA GLY A 184 -34.42 -21.69 -25.83
C GLY A 184 -34.39 -20.19 -26.06
N VAL A 185 -35.11 -19.46 -25.21
CA VAL A 185 -35.17 -17.99 -25.23
C VAL A 185 -34.12 -17.44 -24.27
N TYR A 186 -33.20 -16.67 -24.81
CA TYR A 186 -32.14 -16.02 -24.04
C TYR A 186 -32.52 -14.56 -23.88
N GLN A 187 -32.78 -14.14 -22.65
CA GLN A 187 -32.86 -12.71 -22.34
C GLN A 187 -31.46 -12.26 -21.95
N VAL A 188 -30.87 -11.42 -22.79
CA VAL A 188 -29.61 -10.78 -22.46
C VAL A 188 -29.93 -9.44 -21.80
N PRO A 189 -29.37 -9.16 -20.62
CA PRO A 189 -29.68 -7.92 -19.91
C PRO A 189 -29.10 -6.68 -20.60
N ARG A 190 -28.36 -6.85 -21.72
CA ARG A 190 -27.56 -5.79 -22.36
C ARG A 190 -27.53 -5.95 -23.89
N PRO A 191 -27.45 -4.83 -24.64
CA PRO A 191 -27.27 -4.83 -26.10
C PRO A 191 -25.99 -5.57 -26.56
N VAL A 192 -26.03 -6.14 -27.76
CA VAL A 192 -24.86 -6.78 -28.41
C VAL A 192 -23.88 -5.71 -28.89
N CYS A 193 -22.58 -5.89 -28.65
CA CYS A 193 -21.55 -4.93 -29.07
C CYS A 193 -20.65 -5.44 -30.21
N GLU A 194 -20.50 -6.76 -30.36
CA GLU A 194 -19.73 -7.37 -31.45
C GLU A 194 -20.42 -8.66 -31.92
N LEU A 195 -20.65 -8.75 -33.22
CA LEU A 195 -21.19 -9.92 -33.91
C LEU A 195 -20.13 -10.40 -34.92
N LYS A 196 -19.53 -11.58 -34.68
CA LYS A 196 -18.57 -12.19 -35.62
C LYS A 196 -19.17 -13.45 -36.25
N LYS A 197 -19.51 -13.35 -37.53
CA LYS A 197 -19.91 -14.49 -38.38
C LYS A 197 -18.64 -15.20 -38.86
N THR A 198 -18.44 -16.45 -38.47
CA THR A 198 -17.48 -17.35 -39.11
C THR A 198 -18.25 -18.20 -40.11
N TYR A 199 -17.80 -18.22 -41.37
CA TYR A 199 -18.49 -18.94 -42.46
C TYR A 199 -18.36 -20.48 -42.31
N TRP A 200 -17.50 -20.94 -41.39
CA TRP A 200 -17.24 -22.35 -41.09
C TRP A 200 -16.76 -22.46 -39.62
N GLY A 201 -17.69 -22.57 -38.67
CA GLY A 201 -17.40 -22.76 -37.24
C GLY A 201 -18.38 -22.05 -36.31
N PRO A 202 -18.19 -22.18 -34.98
CA PRO A 202 -19.00 -21.48 -33.99
C PRO A 202 -18.90 -19.97 -34.16
N GLY A 203 -20.06 -19.30 -34.22
CA GLY A 203 -20.16 -17.84 -34.19
C GLY A 203 -19.90 -17.29 -32.79
N ILE A 204 -19.37 -16.07 -32.69
CA ILE A 204 -19.15 -15.39 -31.41
C ILE A 204 -20.11 -14.22 -31.29
N LEU A 205 -20.96 -14.25 -30.27
CA LEU A 205 -21.76 -13.12 -29.82
C LEU A 205 -21.15 -12.57 -28.53
N LYS A 206 -20.57 -11.37 -28.60
CA LYS A 206 -20.10 -10.67 -27.41
C LYS A 206 -21.14 -9.68 -26.94
N LEU A 207 -21.57 -9.85 -25.70
CA LEU A 207 -22.37 -8.86 -25.00
C LEU A 207 -21.46 -7.73 -24.52
N LYS A 208 -22.05 -6.55 -24.35
CA LYS A 208 -21.33 -5.37 -23.88
C LYS A 208 -20.84 -5.59 -22.44
N ASP A 209 -19.62 -6.10 -22.29
CA ASP A 209 -18.98 -6.35 -20.99
C ASP A 209 -17.63 -5.62 -20.84
N GLU A 210 -17.47 -4.99 -19.68
CA GLU A 210 -16.41 -5.25 -18.67
C GLU A 210 -16.12 -4.03 -17.80
N VAL A 211 -16.44 -2.82 -18.25
CA VAL A 211 -16.19 -1.62 -17.43
C VAL A 211 -17.07 -1.66 -16.17
N ASP A 212 -18.39 -1.93 -16.25
CA ASP A 212 -19.26 -1.73 -15.07
C ASP A 212 -19.19 -2.81 -13.97
N SER A 213 -18.81 -4.07 -14.26
CA SER A 213 -18.70 -5.12 -13.23
C SER A 213 -17.40 -5.02 -12.43
N GLN A 214 -16.27 -4.77 -13.09
CA GLN A 214 -15.01 -4.44 -12.41
C GLN A 214 -15.14 -3.13 -11.63
N MET A 215 -15.92 -2.16 -12.12
CA MET A 215 -16.21 -0.93 -11.39
C MET A 215 -17.13 -1.14 -10.19
N ARG A 216 -18.07 -2.10 -10.22
CA ARG A 216 -18.87 -2.48 -9.02
C ARG A 216 -18.05 -3.26 -7.99
N GLU A 217 -17.13 -4.11 -8.41
CA GLU A 217 -16.21 -4.81 -7.51
C GLU A 217 -15.21 -3.83 -6.88
N ARG A 218 -14.66 -2.89 -7.67
CA ARG A 218 -13.92 -1.71 -7.19
C ARG A 218 -14.74 -0.90 -6.18
N ARG A 219 -16.03 -0.66 -6.46
CA ARG A 219 -16.95 0.08 -5.57
C ARG A 219 -17.22 -0.68 -4.27
N ASN A 220 -17.38 -2.00 -4.30
CA ASN A 220 -17.63 -2.82 -3.10
C ASN A 220 -16.39 -2.98 -2.19
N ILE A 221 -15.17 -3.01 -2.75
CA ILE A 221 -13.92 -3.00 -1.96
C ILE A 221 -13.72 -1.62 -1.29
N LEU A 222 -14.15 -0.54 -1.94
CA LEU A 222 -14.02 0.84 -1.44
C LEU A 222 -15.14 1.28 -0.49
N ASP A 223 -16.38 0.80 -0.68
CA ASP A 223 -17.56 1.15 0.14
C ASP A 223 -17.41 0.71 1.61
N SER A 224 -16.54 -0.25 1.91
CA SER A 224 -16.32 -0.71 3.28
C SER A 224 -15.18 -0.02 4.01
N THR A 225 -14.33 0.79 3.35
CA THR A 225 -13.12 1.31 4.00
C THR A 225 -12.79 2.79 3.83
N ARG A 226 -13.28 3.54 2.84
CA ARG A 226 -12.89 4.97 2.69
C ARG A 226 -13.94 5.90 2.05
N ALA A 227 -15.13 5.99 2.65
CA ALA A 227 -15.99 7.15 2.40
C ALA A 227 -15.21 8.42 2.77
N ASN A 228 -14.84 9.24 1.78
CA ASN A 228 -13.99 10.47 1.84
C ASN A 228 -12.58 10.37 1.23
N THR A 229 -12.31 9.42 0.34
CA THR A 229 -11.02 9.37 -0.37
C THR A 229 -11.18 9.45 -1.89
N VAL A 230 -10.46 10.37 -2.53
CA VAL A 230 -10.23 10.35 -3.98
C VAL A 230 -9.20 9.27 -4.27
N THR A 231 -9.50 8.37 -5.21
CA THR A 231 -8.63 7.22 -5.51
C THR A 231 -8.14 7.25 -6.95
N VAL A 232 -6.83 7.17 -7.15
CA VAL A 232 -6.20 7.10 -8.47
C VAL A 232 -5.77 5.66 -8.75
N PHE A 233 -6.30 5.06 -9.80
CA PHE A 233 -5.95 3.74 -10.28
C PHE A 233 -4.85 3.81 -11.35
N PRO A 234 -4.12 2.71 -11.58
CA PRO A 234 -3.25 2.61 -12.75
C PRO A 234 -4.05 2.88 -14.03
N LYS A 235 -3.40 3.49 -15.03
CA LYS A 235 -4.06 3.74 -16.30
C LYS A 235 -4.50 2.41 -16.92
N VAL A 236 -5.77 2.32 -17.31
CA VAL A 236 -6.32 1.27 -18.16
C VAL A 236 -6.73 1.96 -19.47
N ASP A 237 -6.43 1.35 -20.62
CA ASP A 237 -6.61 1.99 -21.92
C ASP A 237 -8.01 2.63 -22.08
N ASN A 238 -8.04 3.90 -22.50
CA ASN A 238 -9.25 4.70 -22.78
C ASN A 238 -10.23 4.96 -21.62
N ALA A 239 -9.84 4.76 -20.36
CA ALA A 239 -10.67 5.07 -19.19
C ALA A 239 -10.10 6.20 -18.33
N SER A 240 -10.99 6.99 -17.72
CA SER A 240 -10.59 7.76 -16.54
C SER A 240 -10.16 6.79 -15.44
N ASN A 241 -9.08 7.13 -14.75
CA ASN A 241 -8.49 6.34 -13.69
C ASN A 241 -8.62 7.01 -12.31
N VAL A 242 -9.41 8.09 -12.18
CA VAL A 242 -9.61 8.78 -10.90
C VAL A 242 -11.06 8.64 -10.44
N LEU A 243 -11.27 7.90 -9.36
CA LEU A 243 -12.58 7.68 -8.74
C LEU A 243 -12.80 8.67 -7.61
N LEU A 244 -13.92 9.38 -7.69
CA LEU A 244 -14.37 10.32 -6.68
C LEU A 244 -15.10 9.59 -5.53
N PRO A 245 -15.18 10.19 -4.33
CA PRO A 245 -15.87 9.59 -3.18
C PRO A 245 -17.35 9.26 -3.42
N ASP A 246 -18.01 9.92 -4.38
CA ASP A 246 -19.40 9.65 -4.76
C ASP A 246 -19.54 8.47 -5.74
N GLY A 247 -18.43 7.83 -6.11
CA GLY A 247 -18.38 6.71 -7.02
C GLY A 247 -18.37 7.09 -8.51
N THR A 248 -18.30 8.38 -8.84
CA THR A 248 -18.16 8.88 -10.22
C THR A 248 -16.69 9.04 -10.63
N TRP A 249 -16.43 9.13 -11.93
CA TRP A 249 -15.07 9.24 -12.48
C TRP A 249 -14.74 10.69 -12.85
N LEU A 250 -13.57 11.17 -12.44
CA LEU A 250 -13.07 12.49 -12.80
C LEU A 250 -12.49 12.48 -14.21
N ASP A 251 -12.84 13.43 -15.08
CA ASP A 251 -12.24 13.51 -16.42
C ASP A 251 -10.75 13.90 -16.33
N VAL A 252 -9.89 13.01 -16.82
CA VAL A 252 -8.42 13.16 -16.85
C VAL A 252 -7.86 13.00 -18.26
N SER A 253 -8.71 13.10 -19.29
CA SER A 253 -8.34 12.89 -20.70
C SER A 253 -7.22 13.81 -21.20
N LYS A 254 -7.03 14.96 -20.55
CA LYS A 254 -5.99 15.96 -20.86
C LYS A 254 -4.84 15.97 -19.86
N SER A 255 -4.81 15.00 -18.95
CA SER A 255 -3.82 14.99 -17.88
C SER A 255 -2.41 14.83 -18.42
N LYS A 256 -1.49 15.60 -17.85
CA LYS A 256 -0.04 15.43 -18.04
C LYS A 256 0.61 14.62 -16.93
N THR A 257 -0.15 14.23 -15.92
CA THR A 257 0.34 13.62 -14.67
C THR A 257 -0.37 12.31 -14.36
N SER A 258 -0.80 11.59 -15.40
CA SER A 258 -1.55 10.33 -15.28
C SER A 258 -2.80 10.42 -14.38
N GLY A 259 -3.44 11.59 -14.35
CA GLY A 259 -4.61 11.91 -13.54
C GLY A 259 -4.31 12.40 -12.12
N ILE A 260 -3.04 12.34 -11.68
CA ILE A 260 -2.69 12.61 -10.27
C ILE A 260 -2.85 14.09 -9.92
N GLN A 261 -2.44 15.03 -10.78
CA GLN A 261 -2.63 16.46 -10.49
C GLN A 261 -4.12 16.81 -10.43
N GLU A 262 -4.94 16.24 -11.31
CA GLU A 262 -6.38 16.42 -11.29
C GLU A 262 -6.98 15.87 -10.00
N ALA A 263 -6.55 14.69 -9.55
CA ALA A 263 -6.95 14.10 -8.29
C ALA A 263 -6.51 14.94 -7.08
N VAL A 264 -5.29 15.48 -7.09
CA VAL A 264 -4.79 16.42 -6.08
C VAL A 264 -5.64 17.69 -6.04
N ASN A 265 -5.92 18.29 -7.20
CA ASN A 265 -6.75 19.49 -7.29
C ASN A 265 -8.16 19.24 -6.79
N TYR A 266 -8.71 18.03 -7.01
CA TYR A 266 -10.01 17.67 -6.49
C TYR A 266 -9.96 17.37 -4.98
N ALA A 267 -8.97 16.62 -4.50
CA ALA A 267 -8.87 16.24 -3.09
C ALA A 267 -8.57 17.43 -2.18
N PHE A 268 -7.61 18.28 -2.58
CA PHE A 268 -7.01 19.36 -1.79
C PHE A 268 -7.26 20.77 -2.37
N GLY A 269 -8.22 20.91 -3.30
CA GLY A 269 -8.58 22.18 -3.92
C GLY A 269 -9.11 23.23 -2.94
N ASP A 270 -9.51 24.39 -3.46
CA ASP A 270 -9.94 25.56 -2.70
C ASP A 270 -11.37 25.46 -2.10
N GLY A 271 -11.95 24.26 -2.02
CA GLY A 271 -13.32 24.08 -1.53
C GLY A 271 -14.40 24.35 -2.58
N THR A 272 -14.07 24.93 -3.73
CA THR A 272 -15.08 25.25 -4.75
C THR A 272 -15.39 23.99 -5.59
N LYS A 273 -16.68 23.65 -5.68
CA LYS A 273 -17.23 22.46 -6.38
C LYS A 273 -17.03 21.09 -5.69
N GLY A 274 -17.10 21.06 -4.36
CA GLY A 274 -16.95 19.79 -3.63
C GLY A 274 -15.52 19.23 -3.71
N SER A 275 -14.53 20.07 -4.00
CA SER A 275 -13.11 19.75 -3.88
C SER A 275 -12.58 20.18 -2.51
N GLY A 276 -11.38 19.75 -2.11
CA GLY A 276 -10.70 20.30 -0.92
C GLY A 276 -11.07 19.71 0.44
N PHE A 277 -11.86 18.64 0.47
CA PHE A 277 -12.33 18.00 1.70
C PHE A 277 -12.05 16.49 1.76
N TYR A 278 -11.16 15.99 0.91
CA TYR A 278 -10.94 14.56 0.77
C TYR A 278 -9.48 14.20 0.99
N ASP A 279 -9.28 13.00 1.51
CA ASP A 279 -7.99 12.34 1.45
C ASP A 279 -7.71 11.88 0.02
N LEU A 280 -6.43 11.68 -0.30
CA LEU A 280 -6.00 11.14 -1.59
C LEU A 280 -5.30 9.80 -1.41
N HIS A 281 -5.62 8.85 -2.28
CA HIS A 281 -4.92 7.58 -2.37
C HIS A 281 -4.55 7.26 -3.82
N ILE A 282 -3.28 6.92 -4.06
CA ILE A 282 -2.83 6.35 -5.33
C ILE A 282 -2.61 4.86 -5.13
N VAL A 283 -3.23 4.07 -6.00
CA VAL A 283 -3.18 2.60 -5.98
C VAL A 283 -1.90 2.10 -6.65
N GLY A 284 -1.09 1.36 -5.90
CA GLY A 284 0.10 0.68 -6.41
C GLY A 284 -0.10 -0.82 -6.57
N GLY A 285 0.99 -1.58 -6.38
CA GLY A 285 1.04 -3.03 -6.54
C GLY A 285 0.14 -3.83 -5.58
N GLU A 286 -0.41 -3.22 -4.54
CA GLU A 286 -1.42 -3.84 -3.67
C GLU A 286 -2.71 -4.23 -4.41
N ALA A 287 -2.98 -3.61 -5.57
CA ALA A 287 -4.10 -3.98 -6.45
C ALA A 287 -3.89 -5.31 -7.21
N ARG A 288 -2.74 -6.00 -7.05
CA ARG A 288 -2.48 -7.23 -7.82
C ARG A 288 -3.39 -8.42 -7.50
N GLY A 289 -4.14 -8.42 -6.40
CA GLY A 289 -5.00 -9.54 -6.00
C GLY A 289 -6.44 -9.49 -6.51
N ASP A 290 -7.00 -8.30 -6.73
CA ASP A 290 -8.46 -8.13 -6.82
C ASP A 290 -8.96 -7.58 -8.17
N PHE A 291 -8.07 -7.28 -9.13
CA PHE A 291 -8.45 -6.58 -10.37
C PHE A 291 -8.73 -7.48 -11.57
N GLY A 292 -8.91 -8.80 -11.36
CA GLY A 292 -9.58 -9.73 -12.29
C GLY A 292 -9.06 -9.80 -13.73
N THR A 293 -7.95 -9.15 -14.06
CA THR A 293 -7.42 -9.04 -15.41
C THR A 293 -6.04 -9.68 -15.45
N ASN A 294 -5.98 -10.80 -16.16
CA ASN A 294 -4.75 -11.51 -16.54
C ASN A 294 -3.77 -10.64 -17.37
N SER A 295 -3.99 -9.32 -17.50
CA SER A 295 -3.13 -8.36 -18.20
C SER A 295 -2.17 -7.61 -17.26
N PHE A 296 -2.42 -7.54 -15.95
CA PHE A 296 -1.42 -7.04 -14.99
C PHE A 296 -0.43 -8.14 -14.52
N GLU A 297 -0.76 -9.41 -14.79
CA GLU A 297 -0.03 -10.57 -14.29
C GLU A 297 1.26 -10.90 -15.05
N GLN A 298 1.48 -10.39 -16.27
CA GLN A 298 2.57 -10.94 -17.09
C GLN A 298 3.97 -10.35 -16.84
N ASN A 299 4.12 -9.25 -16.08
CA ASN A 299 5.43 -8.60 -16.01
C ASN A 299 5.95 -8.23 -14.62
N GLY A 300 5.34 -8.63 -13.51
CA GLY A 300 5.97 -8.52 -12.18
C GLY A 300 6.44 -7.12 -11.72
N GLY A 301 6.35 -6.07 -12.55
CA GLY A 301 6.98 -4.77 -12.36
C GLY A 301 6.17 -3.79 -11.53
N SER A 302 6.83 -2.77 -11.00
CA SER A 302 6.19 -1.67 -10.27
C SER A 302 5.06 -1.05 -11.10
N VAL A 303 3.95 -0.65 -10.47
CA VAL A 303 2.95 0.21 -11.11
C VAL A 303 3.62 1.56 -11.38
N VAL A 304 3.67 2.01 -12.63
CA VAL A 304 4.31 3.29 -12.99
C VAL A 304 3.27 4.33 -13.36
N TYR A 305 3.38 5.51 -12.79
CA TYR A 305 2.65 6.71 -13.18
C TYR A 305 3.63 7.70 -13.81
N ASP A 306 3.38 8.09 -15.06
CA ASP A 306 4.22 9.07 -15.75
C ASP A 306 3.69 10.49 -15.52
N LEU A 307 4.60 11.38 -15.09
CA LEU A 307 4.32 12.78 -14.80
C LEU A 307 5.18 13.67 -15.68
N ASN A 308 4.61 14.22 -16.75
CA ASN A 308 5.28 15.12 -17.70
C ASN A 308 5.18 16.60 -17.30
N ASP A 309 4.83 16.87 -16.04
CA ASP A 309 4.71 18.21 -15.45
C ASP A 309 4.96 18.10 -13.94
N THR A 310 5.23 19.22 -13.28
CA THR A 310 5.41 19.24 -11.82
C THR A 310 4.10 18.84 -11.12
N LEU A 311 4.16 17.88 -10.19
CA LEU A 311 3.07 17.62 -9.27
C LEU A 311 3.06 18.67 -8.16
N VAL A 312 2.06 19.53 -8.14
CA VAL A 312 1.92 20.59 -7.13
C VAL A 312 0.88 20.17 -6.11
N ILE A 313 1.32 20.01 -4.86
CA ILE A 313 0.43 19.89 -3.71
C ILE A 313 0.07 21.31 -3.25
N PRO A 314 -1.20 21.74 -3.39
CA PRO A 314 -1.63 23.09 -3.03
C PRO A 314 -1.61 23.29 -1.52
N PRO A 315 -1.91 24.51 -1.03
CA PRO A 315 -2.14 24.72 0.39
C PRO A 315 -3.17 23.75 0.96
N VAL A 316 -2.78 22.97 1.95
CA VAL A 316 -3.61 21.88 2.47
C VAL A 316 -3.53 21.82 4.00
N GLN A 317 -4.67 21.56 4.65
CA GLN A 317 -4.76 21.52 6.11
C GLN A 317 -5.63 20.35 6.59
N GLY A 318 -5.07 19.49 7.44
CA GLY A 318 -5.82 18.41 8.10
C GLY A 318 -6.17 17.22 7.21
N HIS A 319 -5.41 16.97 6.14
CA HIS A 319 -5.66 15.88 5.18
C HIS A 319 -4.50 14.91 5.06
N SER A 320 -4.75 13.77 4.42
CA SER A 320 -3.75 12.76 4.11
C SER A 320 -3.65 12.46 2.62
N PHE A 321 -2.43 12.13 2.20
CA PHE A 321 -2.09 11.65 0.86
C PHE A 321 -1.28 10.37 1.01
N SER A 322 -1.89 9.24 0.65
CA SER A 322 -1.25 7.93 0.68
C SER A 322 -0.96 7.37 -0.70
N MET A 323 0.09 6.56 -0.80
CA MET A 323 0.43 5.84 -2.04
C MET A 323 0.73 4.38 -1.74
N GLY A 324 0.25 3.51 -2.62
CA GLY A 324 0.65 2.13 -2.70
C GLY A 324 2.05 1.92 -3.27
N ALA A 325 2.38 0.65 -3.51
CA ALA A 325 3.67 0.27 -4.10
C ALA A 325 3.74 0.64 -5.60
N CYS A 326 4.18 1.85 -5.91
CA CYS A 326 4.24 2.38 -7.27
C CYS A 326 5.45 3.30 -7.47
N THR A 327 5.77 3.57 -8.74
CA THR A 327 6.80 4.51 -9.16
C THR A 327 6.15 5.74 -9.78
N LEU A 328 6.44 6.93 -9.25
CA LEU A 328 6.20 8.20 -9.94
C LEU A 328 7.40 8.50 -10.82
N ASN A 329 7.23 8.35 -12.13
CA ASN A 329 8.26 8.61 -13.12
C ASN A 329 8.08 10.04 -13.64
N CYS A 330 8.87 10.96 -13.10
CA CYS A 330 8.69 12.40 -13.25
C CYS A 330 9.65 12.97 -14.31
N HIS A 331 9.07 13.63 -15.30
CA HIS A 331 9.74 14.32 -16.41
C HIS A 331 9.27 15.77 -16.49
N PRO A 332 9.32 16.57 -15.41
CA PRO A 332 8.85 17.94 -15.45
C PRO A 332 9.74 18.74 -16.44
N PRO A 333 9.14 19.53 -17.34
CA PRO A 333 9.90 20.28 -18.34
C PRO A 333 10.78 21.37 -17.71
N SER A 334 10.39 21.85 -16.52
CA SER A 334 11.14 22.77 -15.69
C SER A 334 10.71 22.64 -14.23
N GLY A 335 11.57 23.05 -13.30
CA GLY A 335 11.26 23.02 -11.87
C GLY A 335 11.34 21.62 -11.23
N PRO A 336 10.80 21.46 -10.01
CA PRO A 336 10.89 20.20 -9.28
C PRO A 336 9.91 19.14 -9.81
N ALA A 337 10.14 17.87 -9.47
CA ALA A 337 9.17 16.81 -9.77
C ALA A 337 7.90 16.96 -8.91
N ILE A 338 8.06 17.15 -7.61
CA ILE A 338 6.94 17.40 -6.69
C ILE A 338 7.22 18.66 -5.87
N LEU A 339 6.22 19.53 -5.82
CA LEU A 339 6.25 20.78 -5.08
C LEU A 339 5.18 20.76 -3.99
N PHE A 340 5.60 20.82 -2.74
CA PHE A 340 4.73 21.08 -1.61
C PHE A 340 4.66 22.59 -1.36
N ASP A 341 3.47 23.17 -1.51
CA ASP A 341 3.15 24.51 -1.01
C ASP A 341 2.96 24.46 0.52
N SER A 342 2.19 25.36 1.12
CA SER A 342 1.92 25.36 2.56
C SER A 342 1.12 24.15 3.03
N THR A 343 1.55 23.49 4.11
CA THR A 343 0.83 22.36 4.71
C THR A 343 0.65 22.54 6.22
N MET A 344 -0.50 22.16 6.76
CA MET A 344 -0.71 22.07 8.21
C MET A 344 -1.40 20.76 8.57
N MET A 345 -0.90 20.05 9.60
CA MET A 345 -1.49 18.76 10.02
C MET A 345 -1.67 17.79 8.83
N PHE A 346 -0.78 17.90 7.83
CA PHE A 346 -0.86 17.12 6.61
C PHE A 346 -0.02 15.86 6.76
N ARG A 347 -0.51 14.74 6.23
CA ARG A 347 0.20 13.47 6.26
C ARG A 347 0.41 12.91 4.86
N ALA A 348 1.65 12.93 4.37
CA ALA A 348 2.07 12.15 3.22
C ALA A 348 2.60 10.78 3.69
N ASP A 349 1.96 9.69 3.26
CA ASP A 349 2.33 8.32 3.60
C ASP A 349 2.56 7.50 2.32
N TRP A 350 3.77 7.58 1.81
CA TRP A 350 4.21 7.04 0.52
C TRP A 350 5.17 5.88 0.74
N ARG A 351 4.80 5.00 1.67
CA ARG A 351 5.59 3.80 1.98
C ARG A 351 5.48 2.78 0.86
N GLY A 352 6.64 2.28 0.44
CA GLY A 352 6.75 1.32 -0.66
C GLY A 352 6.66 1.94 -2.05
N SER A 353 6.53 3.27 -2.16
CA SER A 353 6.59 3.96 -3.44
C SER A 353 7.99 4.52 -3.72
N GLN A 354 8.23 4.82 -5.00
CA GLN A 354 9.46 5.40 -5.49
C GLN A 354 9.16 6.65 -6.31
N ILE A 355 9.94 7.70 -6.13
CA ILE A 355 9.94 8.89 -6.99
C ILE A 355 11.21 8.83 -7.82
N VAL A 356 11.07 8.88 -9.15
CA VAL A 356 12.18 8.94 -10.09
C VAL A 356 12.08 10.25 -10.84
N ASN A 357 12.96 11.20 -10.52
CA ASN A 357 13.00 12.49 -11.21
C ASN A 357 14.03 12.49 -12.33
N GLN A 358 13.57 12.84 -13.53
CA GLN A 358 14.38 13.02 -14.74
C GLN A 358 14.41 14.47 -15.22
N GLY A 359 13.70 15.35 -14.52
CA GLY A 359 13.71 16.77 -14.77
C GLY A 359 14.91 17.50 -14.16
N PRO A 360 15.11 18.78 -14.55
CA PRO A 360 16.28 19.57 -14.20
C PRO A 360 16.25 20.20 -12.79
N GLY A 361 15.14 20.10 -12.06
CA GLY A 361 15.04 20.59 -10.68
C GLY A 361 15.12 19.48 -9.63
N SER A 362 14.85 19.83 -8.38
CA SER A 362 14.79 18.88 -7.25
C SER A 362 13.69 17.84 -7.43
N ALA A 363 13.91 16.62 -6.95
CA ALA A 363 12.86 15.61 -6.93
C ALA A 363 11.71 16.04 -6.00
N LEU A 364 12.05 16.51 -4.80
CA LEU A 364 11.09 17.07 -3.85
C LEU A 364 11.50 18.49 -3.48
N LYS A 365 10.54 19.42 -3.55
CA LYS A 365 10.73 20.79 -3.07
C LYS A 365 9.61 21.17 -2.11
N PHE A 366 9.99 21.59 -0.91
CA PHE A 366 9.10 22.19 0.07
C PHE A 366 9.27 23.70 0.02
N LEU A 367 8.26 24.40 -0.49
CA LEU A 367 8.28 25.84 -0.66
C LEU A 367 6.89 26.38 -0.33
N PRO A 368 6.62 26.72 0.94
CA PRO A 368 5.35 27.33 1.35
C PRO A 368 5.24 28.74 0.73
N ARG A 369 4.20 29.00 -0.09
CA ARG A 369 4.04 30.26 -0.85
C ARG A 369 2.70 30.94 -0.61
N LYS A 370 1.68 30.18 -0.25
CA LYS A 370 0.29 30.66 -0.14
C LYS A 370 -0.28 30.38 1.24
N HIS A 371 -1.31 31.13 1.63
CA HIS A 371 -1.98 30.90 2.91
C HIS A 371 -2.66 29.53 2.97
N LEU A 372 -2.71 28.95 4.16
CA LEU A 372 -3.45 27.72 4.42
C LEU A 372 -4.96 27.95 4.29
N PRO A 373 -5.75 26.93 3.92
CA PRO A 373 -7.19 27.10 3.68
C PRO A 373 -8.01 27.57 4.90
N LEU A 374 -7.65 27.14 6.12
CA LEU A 374 -8.38 27.55 7.34
C LEU A 374 -7.65 28.66 8.12
N ASP A 375 -6.37 28.89 7.83
CA ASP A 375 -5.52 29.90 8.46
C ASP A 375 -4.96 30.86 7.39
N ASP A 376 -5.81 31.78 6.96
CA ASP A 376 -5.62 32.71 5.82
C ASP A 376 -4.54 33.78 6.02
N TRP A 377 -3.77 33.69 7.09
CA TRP A 377 -2.67 34.58 7.46
C TRP A 377 -1.33 33.84 7.57
N MET A 378 -1.31 32.51 7.40
CA MET A 378 -0.14 31.70 7.64
C MET A 378 0.39 31.03 6.38
N ILE A 379 1.67 31.29 6.06
CA ILE A 379 2.42 30.64 4.96
C ILE A 379 3.49 29.75 5.59
N THR A 380 3.21 28.46 5.69
CA THR A 380 4.10 27.52 6.38
C THR A 380 3.84 26.07 5.99
N ASN A 381 4.86 25.24 6.16
CA ASN A 381 4.70 23.81 6.43
C ASN A 381 4.82 23.62 7.95
N VAL A 382 3.77 23.14 8.61
CA VAL A 382 3.73 22.99 10.07
C VAL A 382 3.00 21.75 10.51
N ASP A 383 3.43 21.14 11.60
CA ASP A 383 2.77 19.98 12.24
C ASP A 383 2.45 18.83 11.27
N SER A 384 3.27 18.70 10.22
CA SER A 384 3.03 17.80 9.10
C SER A 384 4.03 16.65 9.09
N SER A 385 3.61 15.48 8.60
CA SER A 385 4.44 14.28 8.55
C SER A 385 4.54 13.74 7.13
N PHE A 386 5.76 13.47 6.69
CA PHE A 386 6.07 12.96 5.37
C PHE A 386 6.88 11.68 5.54
N TYR A 387 6.33 10.56 5.06
CA TYR A 387 7.05 9.30 4.89
C TYR A 387 7.14 9.03 3.39
N ILE A 388 8.34 8.99 2.84
CA ILE A 388 8.57 8.75 1.42
C ILE A 388 9.69 7.73 1.29
N THR A 389 9.41 6.54 0.78
CA THR A 389 10.40 5.44 0.79
C THR A 389 11.65 5.78 -0.01
N THR A 390 11.55 5.90 -1.34
CA THR A 390 12.74 6.16 -2.18
C THR A 390 12.55 7.40 -3.04
N VAL A 391 13.53 8.30 -3.00
CA VAL A 391 13.61 9.46 -3.89
C VAL A 391 14.89 9.36 -4.70
N PHE A 392 14.74 9.15 -6.01
CA PHE A 392 15.83 8.99 -6.94
C PHE A 392 15.84 10.15 -7.94
N GLN A 393 17.01 10.74 -8.12
CA GLN A 393 17.28 11.76 -9.11
C GLN A 393 18.21 11.18 -10.17
N THR A 394 17.81 11.22 -11.44
CA THR A 394 18.68 10.84 -12.56
C THR A 394 19.57 12.02 -12.95
N GLY A 395 20.73 11.73 -13.56
CA GLY A 395 21.87 12.61 -13.83
C GLY A 395 21.67 13.94 -14.57
N ASN A 396 20.43 14.31 -14.91
CA ASN A 396 20.09 15.54 -15.62
C ASN A 396 19.64 16.71 -14.71
N SER A 397 19.70 16.57 -13.37
CA SER A 397 19.27 17.61 -12.39
C SER A 397 20.12 18.88 -12.35
N GLY A 398 21.25 18.94 -13.04
CA GLY A 398 22.21 20.02 -12.83
C GLY A 398 22.69 20.08 -11.36
N SER A 399 22.72 21.27 -10.77
CA SER A 399 23.18 21.50 -9.39
C SER A 399 22.05 21.47 -8.35
N ALA A 400 20.82 21.09 -8.72
CA ALA A 400 19.71 21.07 -7.78
C ALA A 400 19.89 19.94 -6.75
N PRO A 401 19.55 20.17 -5.46
CA PRO A 401 19.52 19.10 -4.46
C PRO A 401 18.38 18.11 -4.77
N VAL A 402 18.52 16.84 -4.39
CA VAL A 402 17.43 15.86 -4.54
C VAL A 402 16.20 16.30 -3.73
N ILE A 403 16.44 16.73 -2.49
CA ILE A 403 15.43 17.31 -1.60
C ILE A 403 15.79 18.77 -1.28
N ASP A 404 14.89 19.71 -1.58
CA ASP A 404 15.04 21.13 -1.28
C ASP A 404 14.01 21.60 -0.25
N PHE A 405 14.48 22.03 0.91
CA PHE A 405 13.68 22.76 1.89
C PHE A 405 13.91 24.27 1.71
N ASP A 406 13.04 24.92 0.96
CA ASP A 406 13.17 26.32 0.58
C ASP A 406 12.23 27.19 1.44
N ILE A 407 12.83 27.91 2.40
CA ILE A 407 12.08 28.78 3.32
C ILE A 407 11.95 30.22 2.81
N SER A 408 12.25 30.48 1.54
CA SER A 408 12.24 31.83 0.96
C SER A 408 10.90 32.55 0.94
N LYS A 409 9.80 31.79 1.08
CA LYS A 409 8.42 32.31 1.00
C LYS A 409 7.56 31.95 2.21
N GLY A 410 8.05 31.09 3.10
CA GLY A 410 7.32 30.66 4.29
C GLY A 410 8.14 29.73 5.17
N SER A 411 7.70 29.52 6.41
CA SER A 411 8.44 28.68 7.37
C SER A 411 8.19 27.19 7.16
N ILE A 412 9.13 26.35 7.60
CA ILE A 412 8.96 24.90 7.69
C ILE A 412 9.31 24.50 9.12
N THR A 413 8.30 24.18 9.93
CA THR A 413 8.47 24.03 11.38
C THR A 413 7.70 22.86 11.96
N ASN A 414 8.25 22.21 12.98
CA ASN A 414 7.58 21.08 13.67
C ASN A 414 7.09 19.97 12.72
N CYS A 415 7.81 19.77 11.61
CA CYS A 415 7.52 18.72 10.65
C CYS A 415 8.39 17.49 10.90
N ARG A 416 7.87 16.32 10.48
CA ARG A 416 8.61 15.06 10.46
C ARG A 416 8.79 14.58 9.03
N PHE A 417 10.02 14.33 8.64
CA PHE A 417 10.39 13.80 7.33
C PHE A 417 11.12 12.48 7.51
N ILE A 418 10.67 11.43 6.84
CA ILE A 418 11.27 10.10 6.89
C ILE A 418 11.46 9.62 5.45
N PHE A 419 12.70 9.24 5.16
CA PHE A 419 13.10 8.65 3.91
C PHE A 419 13.78 7.32 4.16
N ASP A 420 13.53 6.33 3.30
CA ASP A 420 14.34 5.11 3.34
C ASP A 420 15.62 5.33 2.52
N GLU A 421 15.49 5.93 1.34
CA GLU A 421 16.61 6.23 0.45
C GLU A 421 16.43 7.57 -0.29
N ILE A 422 17.49 8.36 -0.35
CA ILE A 422 17.68 9.53 -1.20
C ILE A 422 18.91 9.26 -2.06
N ASN A 423 18.76 9.26 -3.37
CA ASN A 423 19.83 8.85 -4.28
C ASN A 423 19.91 9.80 -5.47
N ASN A 424 21.11 10.35 -5.70
CA ASN A 424 21.35 11.35 -6.74
C ASN A 424 21.81 10.78 -8.09
N GLY A 425 21.74 9.45 -8.25
CA GLY A 425 22.23 8.75 -9.44
C GLY A 425 23.74 8.78 -9.58
N ASP A 426 24.28 7.97 -10.47
CA ASP A 426 25.74 7.82 -10.63
C ASP A 426 26.41 9.06 -11.26
N ASP A 427 25.62 9.95 -11.89
CA ASP A 427 26.09 11.15 -12.60
C ASP A 427 26.10 12.42 -11.74
N ALA A 428 26.17 12.26 -10.41
CA ALA A 428 26.22 13.38 -9.48
C ALA A 428 27.38 14.34 -9.80
N THR A 429 27.03 15.60 -10.10
CA THR A 429 28.01 16.65 -10.41
C THR A 429 28.69 17.21 -9.15
N SER A 430 29.76 17.97 -9.32
CA SER A 430 30.52 18.59 -8.21
C SER A 430 29.72 19.52 -7.31
N ASP A 431 28.54 19.99 -7.75
CA ASP A 431 27.67 20.88 -6.98
C ASP A 431 26.39 20.19 -6.49
N SER A 432 26.20 18.91 -6.85
CA SER A 432 24.99 18.17 -6.52
C SER A 432 24.92 17.87 -5.02
N GLN A 433 23.70 17.86 -4.47
CA GLN A 433 23.46 17.70 -3.04
C GLN A 433 22.37 16.65 -2.80
N GLY A 434 22.50 15.86 -1.74
CA GLY A 434 21.42 14.95 -1.35
C GLY A 434 20.23 15.74 -0.79
N VAL A 435 20.48 16.46 0.30
CA VAL A 435 19.48 17.30 0.98
C VAL A 435 20.01 18.71 1.11
N ALA A 436 19.18 19.72 0.82
CA ALA A 436 19.48 21.12 1.09
C ALA A 436 18.39 21.80 1.90
N VAL A 437 18.80 22.72 2.77
CA VAL A 437 17.94 23.78 3.33
C VAL A 437 18.41 25.10 2.74
N SER A 438 17.53 25.71 1.95
CA SER A 438 17.79 26.93 1.20
C SER A 438 17.12 28.11 1.91
N ASN A 439 17.94 29.02 2.46
CA ASN A 439 17.48 30.28 3.05
C ASN A 439 18.03 31.48 2.24
N PRO A 440 17.45 31.82 1.08
CA PRO A 440 17.96 32.93 0.29
C PRO A 440 17.76 34.28 1.02
N PRO A 441 18.53 35.32 0.67
CA PRO A 441 18.53 36.60 1.40
C PRO A 441 17.21 37.38 1.36
N GLU A 442 16.21 36.91 0.60
CA GLU A 442 14.86 37.49 0.54
C GLU A 442 13.88 36.83 1.53
N ALA A 443 14.31 35.83 2.30
CA ALA A 443 13.47 34.93 3.10
C ALA A 443 12.85 35.53 4.38
N GLY A 444 12.88 36.85 4.57
CA GLY A 444 12.24 37.51 5.71
C GLY A 444 12.53 36.84 7.07
N CYS A 445 11.52 36.80 7.96
CA CYS A 445 11.63 36.15 9.28
C CYS A 445 11.24 34.67 9.28
N PHE A 446 11.27 33.99 8.12
CA PHE A 446 10.87 32.58 8.02
C PHE A 446 11.90 31.65 8.63
N ARG A 447 11.45 30.50 9.13
CA ARG A 447 12.29 29.58 9.90
C ARG A 447 12.21 28.15 9.36
N PHE A 448 13.34 27.47 9.32
CA PHE A 448 13.45 26.02 9.27
C PHE A 448 13.78 25.50 10.67
N HIS A 449 12.74 25.12 11.43
CA HIS A 449 12.89 24.98 12.88
C HIS A 449 12.11 23.82 13.52
N SER A 450 12.73 23.17 14.52
CA SER A 450 12.08 22.06 15.26
C SER A 450 11.63 20.90 14.37
N ASN A 451 12.29 20.67 13.24
CA ASN A 451 11.97 19.56 12.35
C ASN A 451 12.73 18.29 12.75
N LYS A 452 12.16 17.13 12.43
CA LYS A 452 12.87 15.84 12.51
C LYS A 452 13.00 15.24 11.12
N ILE A 453 14.24 15.00 10.70
CA ILE A 453 14.57 14.41 9.41
C ILE A 453 15.30 13.10 9.68
N THR A 454 14.78 12.00 9.13
CA THR A 454 15.42 10.69 9.19
C THR A 454 15.60 10.16 7.76
N CYS A 455 16.80 9.71 7.43
CA CYS A 455 17.07 9.01 6.18
C CYS A 455 18.05 7.86 6.41
N TYR A 456 17.66 6.65 6.02
CA TYR A 456 18.52 5.48 6.21
C TYR A 456 19.63 5.38 5.19
N HIS A 457 19.52 6.01 4.02
CA HIS A 457 20.51 6.01 2.96
C HIS A 457 20.45 7.29 2.13
N VAL A 458 21.45 8.18 2.25
CA VAL A 458 21.65 9.31 1.33
C VAL A 458 22.87 9.02 0.48
N HIS A 459 22.66 8.61 -0.76
CA HIS A 459 23.66 8.01 -1.63
C HIS A 459 24.01 8.92 -2.81
N ASN A 460 25.21 8.70 -3.33
CA ASN A 460 25.69 9.28 -4.57
C ASN A 460 25.62 10.82 -4.64
N TRP A 461 25.77 11.51 -3.51
CA TRP A 461 25.82 12.97 -3.51
C TRP A 461 27.17 13.50 -3.98
N GLY A 462 27.18 14.70 -4.56
CA GLY A 462 28.36 15.35 -5.08
C GLY A 462 29.10 16.18 -4.04
N ARG A 463 28.71 17.46 -3.90
CA ARG A 463 29.34 18.39 -2.97
C ARG A 463 29.04 18.06 -1.52
N TYR A 464 27.75 17.86 -1.22
CA TYR A 464 27.30 17.67 0.14
C TYR A 464 26.18 16.62 0.26
N GLY A 465 26.28 15.75 1.28
CA GLY A 465 25.17 14.86 1.63
C GLY A 465 24.00 15.66 2.20
N LEU A 466 24.30 16.53 3.17
CA LEU A 466 23.40 17.54 3.73
C LEU A 466 24.06 18.92 3.64
N ALA A 467 23.35 19.89 3.08
CA ALA A 467 23.75 21.30 3.05
C ALA A 467 22.70 22.20 3.69
N ILE A 468 23.06 22.93 4.74
CA ILE A 468 22.18 23.91 5.39
C ILE A 468 22.79 25.29 5.16
N TYR A 469 22.22 26.08 4.26
CA TYR A 469 22.71 27.41 3.88
C TYR A 469 21.94 28.51 4.60
N ASP A 470 22.65 29.45 5.23
CA ASP A 470 22.07 30.65 5.85
C ASP A 470 22.65 31.91 5.19
N VAL A 471 21.96 32.44 4.17
CA VAL A 471 22.56 33.47 3.31
C VAL A 471 22.68 34.84 4.01
N GLU A 472 22.13 35.03 5.22
CA GLU A 472 22.18 36.33 5.91
C GLU A 472 23.32 36.47 6.92
N SER A 473 24.16 37.50 6.70
CA SER A 473 25.28 37.87 7.56
C SER A 473 24.89 38.71 8.80
N GLY A 474 23.63 38.74 9.23
CA GLY A 474 23.18 39.59 10.35
C GLY A 474 21.88 39.11 11.00
N GLU A 475 21.80 39.17 12.34
CA GLU A 475 20.68 38.92 13.30
C GLU A 475 19.63 37.80 13.09
N SER A 476 19.40 37.26 11.89
CA SER A 476 18.50 36.13 11.57
C SER A 476 19.07 34.75 11.91
N LYS A 477 20.13 34.72 12.73
CA LYS A 477 20.96 33.54 13.08
C LYS A 477 20.24 32.38 13.79
N ASN A 478 18.94 32.51 14.07
CA ASN A 478 18.11 31.49 14.72
C ASN A 478 17.08 30.88 13.77
N ASN A 479 17.05 31.27 12.50
CA ASN A 479 16.03 30.78 11.56
C ASN A 479 16.25 29.32 11.16
N LEU A 480 17.48 28.81 11.23
CA LEU A 480 17.83 27.41 10.98
C LEU A 480 18.29 26.76 12.30
N SER A 481 17.34 26.22 13.08
CA SER A 481 17.67 25.76 14.43
C SER A 481 16.75 24.70 15.03
N ASN A 482 17.24 24.03 16.08
CA ASN A 482 16.52 23.01 16.86
C ASN A 482 16.02 21.82 16.02
N ASN A 483 16.66 21.55 14.88
CA ASN A 483 16.31 20.41 14.04
C ASN A 483 17.03 19.14 14.53
N HIS A 484 16.41 18.00 14.30
CA HIS A 484 16.99 16.67 14.55
C HIS A 484 17.24 16.00 13.20
N TRP A 485 18.50 15.77 12.89
CA TRP A 485 18.96 15.07 11.70
C TRP A 485 19.43 13.67 12.07
N ASP A 486 18.84 12.62 11.49
CA ASP A 486 19.24 11.23 11.67
C ASP A 486 19.51 10.60 10.30
N LEU A 487 20.76 10.70 9.83
CA LEU A 487 21.11 10.41 8.44
C LEU A 487 22.23 9.38 8.35
N ARG A 488 22.15 8.48 7.38
CA ARG A 488 23.31 7.73 6.87
C ARG A 488 23.69 8.25 5.50
N LEU A 489 24.95 8.61 5.34
CA LEU A 489 25.46 9.31 4.18
C LEU A 489 26.53 8.43 3.52
N GLN A 490 26.37 8.16 2.22
CA GLN A 490 27.35 7.47 1.40
C GLN A 490 27.65 8.35 0.19
N SER A 491 28.88 8.86 0.10
CA SER A 491 29.26 9.61 -1.10
C SER A 491 29.55 8.63 -2.23
N GLY A 492 29.05 8.93 -3.43
CA GLY A 492 29.36 8.14 -4.63
C GLY A 492 30.70 8.50 -5.24
N HIS A 493 31.22 9.70 -4.96
CA HIS A 493 32.36 10.27 -5.68
C HIS A 493 33.21 11.17 -4.79
N ARG A 494 34.54 11.06 -4.94
CA ARG A 494 35.43 12.01 -4.30
C ARG A 494 35.49 13.31 -5.08
N ILE A 495 34.97 14.38 -4.49
CA ILE A 495 34.98 15.73 -5.03
C ILE A 495 35.74 16.64 -4.07
N ASP A 496 36.68 17.42 -4.60
CA ASP A 496 37.46 18.37 -3.81
C ASP A 496 36.53 19.38 -3.11
N GLY A 497 36.72 19.58 -1.80
CA GLY A 497 35.90 20.47 -0.98
C GLY A 497 34.54 19.89 -0.56
N SER A 498 34.28 18.62 -0.83
CA SER A 498 33.04 17.94 -0.43
C SER A 498 32.95 17.70 1.07
N ALA A 499 31.74 17.70 1.61
CA ALA A 499 31.51 17.38 3.02
C ALA A 499 30.25 16.52 3.21
N ALA A 500 30.27 15.54 4.12
CA ALA A 500 29.06 14.79 4.42
C ALA A 500 27.96 15.72 4.98
N VAL A 501 28.33 16.61 5.90
CA VAL A 501 27.45 17.69 6.39
C VAL A 501 28.13 19.04 6.22
N TYR A 502 27.46 19.95 5.53
CA TYR A 502 27.72 21.39 5.57
C TYR A 502 26.59 22.08 6.33
N THR A 503 26.91 22.89 7.34
CA THR A 503 25.88 23.65 8.04
C THR A 503 26.31 25.05 8.43
N GLU A 504 25.37 25.98 8.25
CA GLU A 504 25.39 27.35 8.78
C GLU A 504 24.40 27.54 9.94
N GLY A 505 23.50 26.57 10.14
CA GLY A 505 22.48 26.56 11.20
C GLY A 505 23.05 26.20 12.58
N GLY A 506 22.31 26.56 13.63
CA GLY A 506 22.73 26.41 15.02
C GLY A 506 21.72 25.68 15.89
N TYR A 507 22.16 25.14 17.03
CA TYR A 507 21.32 24.39 17.98
C TYR A 507 20.68 23.11 17.43
N ASP A 508 21.17 22.58 16.32
CA ASP A 508 20.69 21.33 15.76
C ASP A 508 21.33 20.12 16.45
N TYR A 509 20.60 19.00 16.44
CA TYR A 509 21.11 17.69 16.82
C TYR A 509 21.32 16.83 15.57
N PHE A 510 22.54 16.36 15.36
CA PHE A 510 22.93 15.54 14.23
C PHE A 510 23.32 14.14 14.71
N ASN A 511 22.60 13.11 14.30
CA ASN A 511 22.99 11.71 14.42
C ASN A 511 23.39 11.21 13.03
N ILE A 512 24.68 11.17 12.74
CA ILE A 512 25.19 10.95 11.37
C ILE A 512 26.04 9.69 11.32
N GLY A 513 25.69 8.79 10.40
CA GLY A 513 26.58 7.73 9.93
C GLY A 513 27.17 8.09 8.58
N VAL A 514 28.46 7.88 8.38
CA VAL A 514 29.06 7.91 7.04
C VAL A 514 29.53 6.50 6.69
N GLU A 515 29.10 6.01 5.53
CA GLU A 515 29.28 4.61 5.09
C GLU A 515 30.46 4.44 4.12
N ASP A 516 30.95 5.51 3.46
CA ASP A 516 32.11 5.48 2.55
C ASP A 516 33.03 6.72 2.68
N GLU A 517 34.32 6.54 2.35
CA GLU A 517 35.44 7.48 2.58
C GLU A 517 35.68 8.52 1.49
N THR A 518 34.75 8.73 0.58
CA THR A 518 35.04 9.53 -0.61
C THR A 518 34.93 11.03 -0.39
N CYS A 519 34.38 11.52 0.74
CA CYS A 519 34.30 12.96 0.99
C CYS A 519 35.57 13.55 1.65
N ASP A 520 35.91 14.78 1.29
CA ASP A 520 37.07 15.46 1.88
C ASP A 520 36.87 15.80 3.36
N PHE A 521 35.66 16.19 3.75
CA PHE A 521 35.31 16.56 5.11
C PHE A 521 34.14 15.73 5.64
N PHE A 522 34.24 15.33 6.91
CA PHE A 522 33.09 14.72 7.58
C PHE A 522 32.02 15.80 7.90
N ILE A 523 32.46 16.90 8.51
CA ILE A 523 31.62 18.05 8.83
C ILE A 523 32.36 19.33 8.42
N SER A 524 31.66 20.22 7.72
CA SER A 524 32.06 21.58 7.45
C SER A 524 31.12 22.55 8.15
N LEU A 525 31.64 23.36 9.07
CA LEU A 525 30.88 24.35 9.84
C LEU A 525 31.18 25.75 9.32
N ALA A 526 30.14 26.52 8.98
CA ALA A 526 30.30 27.95 8.78
C ALA A 526 30.41 28.69 10.13
N GLU A 527 30.79 29.96 10.06
CA GLU A 527 31.00 30.81 11.25
C GLU A 527 29.75 30.95 12.15
N ASN A 528 28.55 30.86 11.56
CA ASN A 528 27.30 31.00 12.29
C ASN A 528 26.80 29.68 12.89
N ALA A 529 27.35 28.52 12.49
CA ALA A 529 26.90 27.23 12.98
C ALA A 529 27.37 26.98 14.41
N LYS A 530 26.59 27.41 15.40
CA LYS A 530 26.93 27.36 16.82
C LYS A 530 25.96 26.45 17.58
N HIS A 531 26.43 25.88 18.69
CA HIS A 531 25.62 25.10 19.63
C HIS A 531 25.01 23.81 19.06
N ASN A 532 25.52 23.33 17.94
CA ASN A 532 25.12 22.04 17.38
C ASN A 532 25.71 20.88 18.21
N LEU A 533 24.95 19.80 18.32
CA LEU A 533 25.39 18.54 18.91
C LEU A 533 25.48 17.46 17.83
N PHE A 534 26.68 17.01 17.54
CA PHE A 534 26.95 15.95 16.56
C PHE A 534 27.24 14.64 17.29
N ASN A 535 26.37 13.64 17.13
CA ASN A 535 26.64 12.23 17.37
C ASN A 535 27.03 11.57 16.05
N ALA A 536 28.33 11.35 15.85
CA ALA A 536 28.90 10.90 14.59
C ALA A 536 29.48 9.49 14.71
N SER A 537 29.17 8.64 13.74
CA SER A 537 29.74 7.29 13.61
C SER A 537 30.29 7.06 12.21
N TYR A 538 31.45 6.42 12.12
CA TYR A 538 32.05 5.97 10.87
C TYR A 538 31.89 4.46 10.78
N VAL A 539 31.29 3.96 9.70
CA VAL A 539 30.87 2.55 9.62
C VAL A 539 31.97 1.68 9.02
N THR A 540 32.70 2.15 8.00
CA THR A 540 33.69 1.34 7.27
C THR A 540 34.67 2.20 6.46
N GLY A 541 35.99 2.01 6.62
CA GLY A 541 36.99 2.69 5.79
C GLY A 541 38.42 2.73 6.35
N ASN A 542 39.45 2.81 5.49
CA ASN A 542 40.86 2.96 5.84
C ASN A 542 41.21 4.41 6.24
N ALA A 543 41.50 4.63 7.53
CA ALA A 543 42.38 5.59 8.25
C ALA A 543 43.09 6.80 7.57
N ALA A 544 42.98 7.10 6.28
CA ALA A 544 43.70 8.17 5.60
C ALA A 544 42.96 9.53 5.61
N GLY A 545 41.71 9.57 6.08
CA GLY A 545 40.89 10.78 6.19
C GLY A 545 40.62 11.26 7.62
N GLU A 546 41.27 10.68 8.63
CA GLU A 546 40.88 10.83 10.05
C GLU A 546 40.98 12.27 10.62
N SER A 547 41.57 13.22 9.87
CA SER A 547 41.68 14.63 10.24
C SER A 547 40.92 15.58 9.30
N SER A 548 39.58 15.62 9.28
CA SER A 548 38.91 16.60 8.41
C SER A 548 37.53 17.08 8.90
N ILE A 549 37.51 17.71 10.08
CA ILE A 549 36.59 18.84 10.28
C ILE A 549 37.31 20.05 9.68
N ASN A 550 36.80 20.61 8.57
CA ASN A 550 37.35 21.87 8.05
C ASN A 550 37.00 22.99 9.04
N ASN A 551 37.90 23.24 9.98
CA ASN A 551 37.70 24.24 11.00
C ASN A 551 38.50 25.48 10.62
N LYS A 552 37.79 26.59 10.35
CA LYS A 552 38.28 27.88 10.81
C LYS A 552 38.23 27.82 12.34
N SER A 553 39.34 27.43 12.96
CA SER A 553 39.59 26.99 14.35
C SER A 553 38.96 27.75 15.54
N LYS A 554 38.12 28.76 15.33
CA LYS A 554 37.54 29.63 16.37
C LYS A 554 36.21 29.17 16.97
N TYR A 555 35.49 28.22 16.35
CA TYR A 555 34.05 28.01 16.65
C TYR A 555 33.68 26.64 17.27
N MET A 556 34.66 25.78 17.57
CA MET A 556 34.42 24.52 18.30
C MET A 556 34.09 24.71 19.78
N GLY A 557 34.30 25.90 20.35
CA GLY A 557 33.99 26.16 21.76
C GLY A 557 32.50 26.05 22.11
N THR A 558 31.60 26.22 21.13
CA THR A 558 30.15 26.17 21.34
C THR A 558 29.48 24.91 20.79
N ASN A 559 30.06 24.28 19.76
CA ASN A 559 29.56 23.02 19.21
C ASN A 559 30.12 21.82 19.99
N LYS A 560 29.34 20.75 20.07
CA LYS A 560 29.74 19.50 20.74
C LYS A 560 29.78 18.37 19.74
N LEU A 561 30.92 17.68 19.65
CA LEU A 561 31.06 16.43 18.91
C LEU A 561 31.16 15.28 19.91
N VAL A 562 30.27 14.30 19.79
CA VAL A 562 30.31 13.02 20.50
C VAL A 562 30.64 11.96 19.45
N ARG A 563 31.86 11.40 19.52
CA ARG A 563 32.25 10.27 18.66
C ARG A 563 31.90 8.97 19.37
N THR A 564 31.18 8.09 18.70
CA THR A 564 31.06 6.69 19.12
C THR A 564 32.10 5.90 18.35
N ALA A 565 33.17 5.48 19.01
CA ALA A 565 34.16 4.59 18.40
C ALA A 565 33.49 3.25 18.10
N THR A 566 33.36 2.91 16.82
CA THR A 566 33.00 1.56 16.39
C THR A 566 34.22 0.66 16.67
N PRO A 567 34.08 -0.45 17.40
CA PRO A 567 35.21 -1.32 17.70
C PRO A 567 35.65 -2.02 16.41
N SER A 568 36.57 -1.42 15.66
CA SER A 568 37.26 -2.12 14.59
C SER A 568 38.38 -2.97 15.21
N HIS A 569 38.45 -4.25 14.84
CA HIS A 569 39.45 -5.20 15.32
C HIS A 569 40.88 -4.94 14.78
N LYS A 570 41.21 -3.71 14.39
CA LYS A 570 42.53 -3.35 13.86
C LYS A 570 43.15 -2.26 14.71
N HIS A 571 44.39 -2.51 15.12
CA HIS A 571 45.28 -1.61 15.84
C HIS A 571 45.13 -0.17 15.34
N LEU A 572 44.65 0.72 16.22
CA LEU A 572 44.81 2.17 16.03
C LEU A 572 46.32 2.43 16.03
N LYS A 573 46.82 3.34 15.18
CA LYS A 573 48.21 3.77 15.29
C LYS A 573 48.31 4.77 16.45
N PRO A 574 49.49 4.95 17.07
CA PRO A 574 49.72 5.92 18.15
C PRO A 574 49.33 7.38 17.84
N ASP A 575 48.97 7.69 16.60
CA ASP A 575 48.63 9.01 16.09
C ASP A 575 47.10 9.18 15.88
N ASP A 576 46.34 8.08 15.95
CA ASP A 576 44.90 8.01 15.73
C ASP A 576 44.18 8.22 17.08
N SER A 577 44.09 9.47 17.53
CA SER A 577 43.39 9.80 18.78
C SER A 577 41.87 9.83 18.55
N PRO A 578 41.07 8.94 19.21
CA PRO A 578 39.61 8.98 19.14
C PRO A 578 38.99 10.14 19.94
N PHE A 579 39.83 11.02 20.51
CA PHE A 579 39.41 12.04 21.47
C PHE A 579 39.12 13.41 20.84
N ILE A 580 38.18 14.11 21.47
CA ILE A 580 37.76 15.47 21.13
C ILE A 580 38.87 16.45 21.53
N HIS A 581 39.55 17.05 20.55
CA HIS A 581 40.37 18.23 20.80
C HIS A 581 39.47 19.48 20.92
N GLN A 582 39.11 19.87 22.15
CA GLN A 582 38.60 21.22 22.43
C GLN A 582 39.78 22.15 22.71
N ASN A 583 40.01 23.10 21.79
CA ASN A 583 41.04 24.12 21.96
C ASN A 583 40.42 25.34 22.65
N THR A 584 40.36 25.33 24.00
CA THR A 584 40.08 26.53 24.79
C THR A 584 40.83 26.49 26.13
N THR A 585 41.37 27.65 26.50
CA THR A 585 42.03 28.00 27.77
C THR A 585 41.08 28.04 28.98
N LEU A 586 40.10 27.13 29.05
CA LEU A 586 39.17 27.03 30.17
C LEU A 586 39.38 25.71 30.91
N THR A 587 39.76 25.84 32.18
CA THR A 587 39.61 24.82 33.22
C THR A 587 38.18 24.23 33.17
N ASP A 588 38.07 22.91 33.23
CA ASP A 588 36.84 22.09 33.11
C ASP A 588 36.44 21.62 31.69
N GLN A 589 37.26 20.75 31.09
CA GLN A 589 36.81 19.92 29.97
C GLN A 589 36.00 18.69 30.44
N LEU A 590 35.02 18.27 29.63
CA LEU A 590 34.22 17.07 29.88
C LEU A 590 34.41 16.09 28.71
N VAL A 591 35.23 15.06 28.91
CA VAL A 591 35.31 13.90 28.01
C VAL A 591 34.43 12.80 28.58
N MET A 592 33.46 12.31 27.82
CA MET A 592 32.64 11.14 28.19
C MET A 592 33.03 9.96 27.32
N VAL A 593 33.64 8.95 27.93
CA VAL A 593 33.97 7.67 27.27
C VAL A 593 32.94 6.63 27.70
N ARG A 594 32.27 6.00 26.74
CA ARG A 594 31.36 4.86 26.99
C ARG A 594 32.18 3.57 27.07
N GLY A 595 31.91 2.72 28.07
CA GLY A 595 32.75 1.60 28.47
C GLY A 595 33.25 0.66 27.34
N GLY A 596 34.53 0.27 27.45
CA GLY A 596 35.30 -0.61 26.59
C GLY A 596 36.74 -0.76 27.13
N VAL A 597 37.53 -1.71 26.61
CA VAL A 597 38.96 -1.85 26.97
C VAL A 597 39.77 -0.93 26.07
N MET A 598 40.36 0.13 26.61
CA MET A 598 41.38 0.91 25.91
C MET A 598 42.75 0.25 26.14
N GLN A 599 43.41 -0.15 25.04
CA GLN A 599 44.72 -0.81 25.09
C GLN A 599 45.89 0.14 24.79
N GLU A 600 45.63 1.42 24.53
CA GLU A 600 46.66 2.37 24.09
C GLU A 600 46.65 3.68 24.90
N ASN A 601 47.74 4.43 24.75
CA ASN A 601 48.01 5.68 25.48
C ASN A 601 46.91 6.71 25.21
N VAL A 602 46.37 7.30 26.27
CA VAL A 602 45.58 8.53 26.14
C VAL A 602 46.58 9.69 26.07
N CYS A 603 46.97 10.09 24.85
CA CYS A 603 47.78 11.29 24.64
C CYS A 603 46.87 12.52 24.56
N MET A 604 47.06 13.48 25.47
CA MET A 604 46.34 14.76 25.45
C MET A 604 47.32 15.90 25.71
N SER A 605 47.37 16.87 24.79
CA SER A 605 48.21 18.07 24.88
C SER A 605 47.44 19.21 25.59
N LEU A 606 48.16 19.97 26.43
CA LEU A 606 47.62 21.12 27.16
C LEU A 606 47.58 22.42 26.34
N ASP A 607 48.17 22.40 25.13
CA ASP A 607 48.58 23.57 24.35
C ASP A 607 48.47 23.37 22.83
N GLY A 608 47.94 22.23 22.38
CA GLY A 608 47.76 21.92 20.96
C GLY A 608 49.05 21.63 20.19
N VAL A 609 50.19 21.44 20.86
CA VAL A 609 51.47 21.07 20.24
C VAL A 609 52.11 19.94 21.05
N ASN A 610 52.12 18.74 20.45
CA ASN A 610 52.76 17.49 20.85
C ASN A 610 53.59 17.46 22.16
N TYR A 611 53.17 16.61 23.09
CA TYR A 611 54.07 15.97 24.07
C TYR A 611 53.73 14.47 24.14
N CYS A 612 54.67 13.63 23.71
CA CYS A 612 54.70 12.22 24.10
C CYS A 612 55.52 12.14 25.40
N ASP A 613 54.86 11.92 26.54
CA ASP A 613 55.60 11.56 27.75
C ASP A 613 56.06 10.11 27.61
N THR A 614 57.30 9.92 27.16
CA THR A 614 57.96 8.62 27.07
C THR A 614 58.35 8.02 28.43
N GLY A 615 57.92 8.62 29.56
CA GLY A 615 58.32 8.22 30.91
C GLY A 615 57.24 7.67 31.84
N ALA A 616 55.95 7.85 31.57
CA ALA A 616 54.88 7.41 32.47
C ALA A 616 54.37 6.01 32.09
N GLN A 617 54.66 5.00 32.92
CA GLN A 617 53.97 3.71 32.86
C GLN A 617 52.47 3.92 33.12
N CYS A 618 51.64 3.84 32.08
CA CYS A 618 50.18 3.89 32.23
C CYS A 618 49.65 2.56 32.79
N GLY A 619 48.83 2.65 33.85
CA GLY A 619 47.99 1.54 34.28
C GLY A 619 46.82 1.34 33.33
N GLN A 620 46.42 0.09 33.09
CA GLN A 620 45.18 -0.24 32.38
C GLN A 620 43.97 0.27 33.18
N PHE A 621 43.05 0.98 32.52
CA PHE A 621 41.77 1.39 33.12
C PHE A 621 40.65 0.49 32.61
N TYR A 622 39.97 -0.20 33.51
CA TYR A 622 38.76 -0.95 33.20
C TYR A 622 37.53 -0.16 33.65
N LEU A 623 36.68 0.23 32.70
CA LEU A 623 35.38 0.85 32.99
C LEU A 623 34.27 -0.20 32.81
N PRO A 624 33.58 -0.61 33.88
CA PRO A 624 32.48 -1.55 33.76
C PRO A 624 31.34 -0.97 32.90
N PRO A 625 30.52 -1.83 32.26
CA PRO A 625 29.32 -1.38 31.56
C PRO A 625 28.41 -0.55 32.49
N GLY A 626 27.95 0.61 32.02
CA GLY A 626 27.09 1.53 32.79
C GLY A 626 27.82 2.62 33.58
N TYR A 627 29.16 2.64 33.57
CA TYR A 627 29.96 3.71 34.17
C TYR A 627 30.45 4.70 33.11
N PHE A 628 30.64 5.95 33.52
CA PHE A 628 31.30 6.98 32.72
C PHE A 628 32.46 7.60 33.51
N LEU A 629 33.55 7.89 32.81
CA LEU A 629 34.70 8.60 33.36
C LEU A 629 34.52 10.10 33.11
N LYS A 630 34.65 10.92 34.16
CA LYS A 630 34.78 12.37 34.02
C LYS A 630 36.19 12.76 34.46
N ILE A 631 36.95 13.33 33.54
CA ILE A 631 38.28 13.88 33.80
C ILE A 631 38.11 15.37 34.08
N ARG A 632 38.50 15.83 35.28
CA ARG A 632 38.54 17.27 35.60
C ARG A 632 39.98 17.75 35.63
N TYR A 633 40.25 18.78 34.84
CA TYR A 633 41.56 19.45 34.81
C TYR A 633 41.60 20.55 35.86
N ALA A 634 42.31 20.29 36.95
CA ALA A 634 42.89 21.32 37.82
C ALA A 634 44.43 21.20 37.71
N GLU A 635 45.19 22.11 38.34
CA GLU A 635 46.67 22.03 38.43
C GLU A 635 47.18 20.66 38.95
N VAL A 636 46.29 19.85 39.53
CA VAL A 636 46.47 18.41 39.74
C VAL A 636 45.29 17.68 39.06
N PRO A 637 45.54 16.75 38.12
CA PRO A 637 44.45 15.98 37.49
C PRO A 637 43.70 15.17 38.55
N ALA A 638 42.39 15.40 38.68
CA ALA A 638 41.53 14.61 39.54
C ALA A 638 40.59 13.76 38.67
N MET A 639 40.72 12.44 38.76
CA MET A 639 39.78 11.50 38.14
C MET A 639 38.68 11.16 39.13
N SER A 640 37.43 11.18 38.66
CA SER A 640 36.27 10.78 39.47
C SER A 640 35.39 9.83 38.67
N TYR A 641 35.02 8.71 39.28
CA TYR A 641 34.12 7.72 38.70
C TYR A 641 32.67 8.07 39.08
N TYR A 642 31.77 7.93 38.11
CA TYR A 642 30.35 8.15 38.32
C TYR A 642 29.59 6.90 37.87
N GLN A 643 28.69 6.44 38.72
CA GLN A 643 27.73 5.38 38.45
C GLN A 643 26.40 6.03 38.07
N LEU A 644 25.72 5.50 37.05
CA LEU A 644 24.35 5.91 36.69
C LEU A 644 23.38 5.70 37.86
#